data_AF-A0A5D2P7Y3-F1
#
_entry.id   AF-A0A5D2P7Y3-F1
#
_cell.length_a   1.000
_cell.length_b   1.000
_cell.length_c   1.000
_cell.angle_alpha   90.00
_cell.angle_beta   90.00
_cell.angle_gamma   90.00
#
_symmetry.space_group_name_H-M   'P 1'
#
loop_
_entity.id
_entity.type
_entity.pdbx_description
1 polymer ?
#
loop_
_entity_poly.entity_id
_entity_poly.type
_entity_poly.pdbx_seq_one_letter_code
_entity_poly.pdbx_strand_id
1 'polypeptide(L)'
;MGVMSRRVLPVCGNLCFFCPSLRARSRQPVQRYKKLLSDIFPHNQEPVPNDRKIGKLCEYAAKNPLRIPKITSNLEQRFFKGLRNEKFGCVKVVLCVYTKLLSTCKEQMALFASSLLGIIQTLLEQTRLDEMLIIGCDALAEFVNSQIDSTHMFHLEGLIPKLCQLAEEDGDDDRALRLRSAGLKVLASMVSFMGEQSHISMEFDSIMSVTLENYMDTKMTPVNGSKVDENGSPFPDIIENSSDFDPTMDTSKNPSYWSKVILHNIARLAKEATTIRRVLEPVLKNFDAENHWSQENGIVFSILMYLQLLMEETGEKSHVLLAILVKHMEHKNIAKQPHIQVNIVNVITQLAQNAKSLPSVATIGTITDLMKHLRRCLQNSAELSSSGGDNKYNTDLQLGLEKCISQLSNKVGEVGPILDAMAVVLENISSNSIVARSAISTVHRTADIISSIPNISYHKKAFPDALFHQLLYTMVHPDHETRVGAHDIFSAVLLPSLLSSSSDQNKRTPEAVCSDLSLSASKKLRSQSFAFQDKGKDQVEFIDERLKENGNQASDMAVRNPIMRQSHRHSYSFEHFLRDGKMELNSLRLSSHQVSLLLSTIWVQANSVENTPANFEAMARSYSIAVLFTRVKTSGHMALARSFQLAFSLRSISLDQEGRLQPSRRRSLFTLASYMLIFSARAGNFPELIPVVKASLTDKTIDPYLKLVEDAGLQAVCVESDIKYGSKEDEDAALKSLLAITLDDLHLKETVISHFMTKFKKLSEEWFLWLSVHYQLH
;
A
#
# COMPACT_ATOMS: atom_id res chain seq x y z
N MET A 1 70.59 43.88 -50.68
CA MET A 1 70.06 44.69 -51.79
C MET A 1 70.05 43.81 -53.05
N GLY A 2 69.03 43.72 -53.89
CA GLY A 2 67.66 44.24 -53.83
C GLY A 2 66.80 43.66 -54.98
N VAL A 3 65.49 43.51 -54.74
CA VAL A 3 64.33 43.41 -55.68
C VAL A 3 64.52 42.75 -57.07
N MET A 4 63.77 41.67 -57.34
CA MET A 4 63.10 41.46 -58.65
C MET A 4 61.73 40.78 -58.50
N SER A 5 60.81 41.11 -59.42
CA SER A 5 59.37 40.81 -59.37
C SER A 5 59.00 39.40 -59.87
N ARG A 6 57.95 38.81 -59.29
CA ARG A 6 57.32 37.55 -59.76
C ARG A 6 55.95 37.79 -60.40
N ARG A 7 55.95 38.27 -61.65
CA ARG A 7 54.90 37.96 -62.64
C ARG A 7 55.59 37.64 -63.97
N VAL A 8 54.90 36.86 -64.81
CA VAL A 8 55.29 36.35 -66.15
C VAL A 8 55.82 34.91 -66.17
N LEU A 9 55.25 34.11 -67.10
CA LEU A 9 55.58 32.76 -67.59
C LEU A 9 55.23 31.50 -66.77
N PRO A 10 53.99 30.98 -66.96
CA PRO A 10 53.66 29.56 -66.87
C PRO A 10 53.70 28.88 -68.27
N VAL A 11 54.87 28.79 -68.92
CA VAL A 11 55.01 28.12 -70.25
C VAL A 11 56.30 27.28 -70.32
N CYS A 12 56.38 26.20 -69.53
CA CYS A 12 57.43 25.17 -69.63
C CYS A 12 56.95 23.78 -69.14
N GLY A 13 55.67 23.45 -69.32
CA GLY A 13 55.06 22.25 -68.72
C GLY A 13 55.17 20.93 -69.50
N ASN A 14 55.42 20.98 -70.82
CA ASN A 14 55.04 19.88 -71.73
C ASN A 14 56.18 19.14 -72.45
N LEU A 15 57.46 19.52 -72.28
CA LEU A 15 58.58 18.92 -73.04
C LEU A 15 59.74 18.49 -72.14
N CYS A 16 59.59 17.34 -71.48
CA CYS A 16 60.74 16.51 -71.09
C CYS A 16 60.33 15.03 -70.98
N PHE A 17 60.55 14.27 -72.05
CA PHE A 17 60.29 12.82 -72.08
C PHE A 17 61.41 12.00 -71.38
N PHE A 18 62.59 12.60 -71.20
CA PHE A 18 63.80 11.94 -70.69
C PHE A 18 64.03 12.05 -69.17
N CYS A 19 63.09 12.62 -68.40
CA CYS A 19 63.19 12.70 -66.93
C CYS A 19 61.85 12.36 -66.24
N PRO A 20 61.52 11.07 -66.03
CA PRO A 20 60.29 10.64 -65.35
C PRO A 20 60.13 11.21 -63.93
N SER A 21 61.24 11.51 -63.26
CA SER A 21 61.33 12.06 -61.90
C SER A 21 60.86 13.53 -61.78
N LEU A 22 60.74 14.27 -62.89
CA LEU A 22 60.39 15.70 -62.90
C LEU A 22 58.93 16.00 -63.32
N ARG A 23 58.06 14.99 -63.46
CA ARG A 23 56.61 15.25 -63.61
C ARG A 23 56.07 15.95 -62.37
N ALA A 24 55.46 17.13 -62.54
CA ALA A 24 54.85 17.91 -61.46
C ALA A 24 53.73 17.19 -60.67
N ARG A 25 53.23 16.04 -61.15
CA ARG A 25 52.34 15.14 -60.38
C ARG A 25 53.03 14.39 -59.23
N SER A 26 54.37 14.25 -59.20
CA SER A 26 55.07 13.44 -58.19
C SER A 26 55.31 14.13 -56.84
N ARG A 27 55.10 15.46 -56.76
CA ARG A 27 55.38 16.28 -55.56
C ARG A 27 54.15 16.80 -54.81
N GLN A 28 53.00 16.13 -54.92
CA GLN A 28 51.97 16.31 -53.89
C GLN A 28 52.32 15.43 -52.69
N PRO A 29 52.50 16.00 -51.47
CA PRO A 29 52.65 15.18 -50.28
C PRO A 29 51.36 14.38 -50.09
N VAL A 30 51.44 13.05 -50.17
CA VAL A 30 50.32 12.16 -49.85
C VAL A 30 49.94 12.45 -48.40
N GLN A 31 48.83 13.16 -48.21
CA GLN A 31 48.35 13.57 -46.89
C GLN A 31 48.27 12.31 -46.01
N ARG A 32 48.99 12.30 -44.88
CA ARG A 32 49.37 11.08 -44.14
C ARG A 32 48.21 10.11 -43.87
N TYR A 33 47.01 10.65 -43.60
CA TYR A 33 45.78 9.86 -43.43
C TYR A 33 45.37 9.05 -44.67
N LYS A 34 45.61 9.52 -45.89
CA LYS A 34 45.30 8.79 -47.13
C LYS A 34 46.13 7.51 -47.25
N LYS A 35 47.39 7.52 -46.79
CA LYS A 35 48.23 6.32 -46.72
C LYS A 35 47.70 5.34 -45.67
N LEU A 36 47.37 5.83 -44.48
CA LEU A 36 46.78 5.00 -43.42
C LEU A 36 45.46 4.36 -43.88
N LEU A 37 44.62 5.09 -44.62
CA LEU A 37 43.40 4.56 -45.23
C LEU A 37 43.68 3.54 -46.35
N SER A 38 44.71 3.72 -47.19
CA SER A 38 45.07 2.68 -48.17
C SER A 38 45.66 1.43 -47.52
N ASP A 39 46.32 1.56 -46.37
CA ASP A 39 46.85 0.42 -45.62
C ASP A 39 45.72 -0.41 -44.99
N ILE A 40 44.63 0.23 -44.56
CA ILE A 40 43.39 -0.41 -44.03
C ILE A 40 42.55 -1.01 -45.16
N PHE A 41 42.41 -0.31 -46.28
CA PHE A 41 41.57 -0.69 -47.42
C PHE A 41 42.41 -0.98 -48.68
N PRO A 42 43.04 -2.18 -48.79
CA PRO A 42 43.81 -2.58 -49.97
C PRO A 42 42.92 -2.66 -51.22
N HIS A 43 43.52 -2.47 -52.41
CA HIS A 43 42.74 -2.42 -53.67
C HIS A 43 42.27 -3.79 -54.19
N ASN A 44 42.98 -4.88 -53.85
CA ASN A 44 42.83 -6.18 -54.51
C ASN A 44 42.33 -7.30 -53.58
N GLN A 45 41.97 -6.99 -52.34
CA GLN A 45 41.50 -7.95 -51.33
C GLN A 45 40.28 -7.36 -50.63
N GLU A 46 39.35 -8.22 -50.20
CA GLU A 46 38.28 -7.75 -49.31
C GLU A 46 38.91 -7.31 -47.97
N PRO A 47 38.60 -6.11 -47.47
CA PRO A 47 39.27 -5.59 -46.29
C PRO A 47 38.78 -6.34 -45.04
N VAL A 48 39.72 -6.94 -44.31
CA VAL A 48 39.49 -7.57 -43.00
C VAL A 48 39.86 -6.59 -41.88
N PRO A 49 39.10 -6.50 -40.77
CA PRO A 49 39.45 -5.65 -39.64
C PRO A 49 40.88 -5.89 -39.14
N ASN A 50 41.60 -4.81 -38.84
CA ASN A 50 42.98 -4.89 -38.36
C ASN A 50 43.26 -3.78 -37.36
N ASP A 51 43.12 -4.10 -36.08
CA ASP A 51 43.17 -3.14 -34.97
C ASP A 51 44.47 -2.33 -34.93
N ARG A 52 45.59 -2.93 -35.31
CA ARG A 52 46.89 -2.24 -35.36
C ARG A 52 46.95 -1.17 -36.45
N LYS A 53 46.28 -1.37 -37.58
CA LYS A 53 46.17 -0.37 -38.66
C LYS A 53 45.10 0.68 -38.34
N ILE A 54 43.96 0.25 -37.82
CA ILE A 54 42.84 1.12 -37.43
C ILE A 54 43.26 2.05 -36.28
N GLY A 55 43.93 1.51 -35.25
CA GLY A 55 44.48 2.27 -34.13
C GLY A 55 45.45 3.38 -34.58
N LYS A 56 46.38 3.09 -35.50
CA LYS A 56 47.29 4.10 -36.08
C LYS A 56 46.56 5.24 -36.79
N LEU A 57 45.42 4.98 -37.43
CA LEU A 57 44.59 6.03 -38.04
C LEU A 57 43.91 6.87 -36.96
N CYS A 58 43.38 6.24 -35.91
CA CYS A 58 42.69 6.92 -34.81
C CYS A 58 43.65 7.76 -33.94
N GLU A 59 44.84 7.23 -33.61
CA GLU A 59 45.92 7.99 -32.97
C GLU A 59 46.36 9.21 -33.79
N TYR A 60 46.42 9.06 -35.12
CA TYR A 60 46.71 10.18 -36.02
C TYR A 60 45.58 11.21 -36.01
N ALA A 61 44.32 10.75 -36.00
CA ALA A 61 43.13 11.59 -35.96
C ALA A 61 43.05 12.42 -34.67
N ALA A 62 43.23 11.80 -33.50
CA ALA A 62 43.27 12.46 -32.19
C ALA A 62 44.36 13.56 -32.15
N LYS A 63 45.55 13.29 -32.70
CA LYS A 63 46.65 14.28 -32.80
C LYS A 63 46.43 15.34 -33.89
N ASN A 64 45.41 15.21 -34.74
CA ASN A 64 45.15 16.13 -35.87
C ASN A 64 43.62 16.38 -36.06
N PRO A 65 42.89 16.98 -35.11
CA PRO A 65 41.42 17.09 -35.17
C PRO A 65 40.87 17.70 -36.46
N LEU A 66 41.54 18.72 -37.02
CA LEU A 66 41.19 19.37 -38.30
C LEU A 66 41.24 18.43 -39.54
N ARG A 67 41.71 17.19 -39.37
CA ARG A 67 41.70 16.15 -40.41
C ARG A 67 40.55 15.15 -40.25
N ILE A 68 39.89 15.10 -39.10
CA ILE A 68 38.78 14.17 -38.83
C ILE A 68 37.69 14.28 -39.91
N PRO A 69 37.14 15.47 -40.26
CA PRO A 69 36.10 15.58 -41.30
C PRO A 69 36.55 15.09 -42.70
N LYS A 70 37.86 15.07 -42.99
CA LYS A 70 38.41 14.58 -44.26
C LYS A 70 38.70 13.08 -44.25
N ILE A 71 38.85 12.50 -43.07
CA ILE A 71 38.94 11.05 -42.85
C ILE A 71 37.54 10.46 -42.96
N THR A 72 36.58 11.00 -42.21
CA THR A 72 35.18 10.53 -42.15
C THR A 72 34.48 10.62 -43.49
N SER A 73 34.60 11.74 -44.21
CA SER A 73 34.07 11.85 -45.58
C SER A 73 34.65 10.80 -46.55
N ASN A 74 35.88 10.32 -46.34
CA ASN A 74 36.42 9.20 -47.13
C ASN A 74 35.92 7.83 -46.64
N LEU A 75 35.61 7.68 -45.35
CA LEU A 75 34.97 6.49 -44.78
C LEU A 75 33.52 6.36 -45.25
N GLU A 76 32.73 7.43 -45.24
CA GLU A 76 31.37 7.50 -45.83
C GLU A 76 31.37 7.06 -47.29
N GLN A 77 32.23 7.66 -48.13
CA GLN A 77 32.33 7.29 -49.54
C GLN A 77 32.66 5.81 -49.75
N ARG A 78 33.47 5.21 -48.85
CA ARG A 78 33.77 3.77 -48.86
C ARG A 78 32.62 2.93 -48.34
N PHE A 79 31.91 3.39 -47.32
CA PHE A 79 30.72 2.74 -46.77
C PHE A 79 29.60 2.66 -47.81
N PHE A 80 29.14 3.80 -48.34
CA PHE A 80 28.06 3.84 -49.34
C PHE A 80 28.46 3.19 -50.67
N LYS A 81 29.76 3.08 -50.98
CA LYS A 81 30.25 2.27 -52.11
C LYS A 81 30.32 0.79 -51.75
N GLY A 82 30.68 0.42 -50.53
CA GLY A 82 30.69 -0.96 -50.05
C GLY A 82 29.28 -1.55 -50.06
N LEU A 83 28.34 -0.86 -49.42
CA LEU A 83 26.94 -1.27 -49.29
C LEU A 83 26.27 -1.45 -50.67
N ARG A 84 26.38 -0.46 -51.57
CA ARG A 84 25.81 -0.54 -52.94
C ARG A 84 26.44 -1.61 -53.85
N ASN A 85 27.59 -2.17 -53.48
CA ASN A 85 28.25 -3.25 -54.22
C ASN A 85 28.33 -4.55 -53.42
N GLU A 86 27.53 -4.68 -52.35
CA GLU A 86 27.45 -5.86 -51.47
C GLU A 86 28.80 -6.31 -50.88
N LYS A 87 29.75 -5.37 -50.73
CA LYS A 87 31.08 -5.62 -50.15
C LYS A 87 31.05 -5.44 -48.64
N PHE A 88 30.41 -6.37 -47.96
CA PHE A 88 30.12 -6.29 -46.52
C PHE A 88 31.38 -6.25 -45.64
N GLY A 89 32.51 -6.84 -46.06
CA GLY A 89 33.79 -6.65 -45.36
C GLY A 89 34.23 -5.18 -45.31
N CYS A 90 33.98 -4.41 -46.38
CA CYS A 90 34.26 -2.97 -46.40
C CYS A 90 33.37 -2.19 -45.42
N VAL A 91 32.10 -2.58 -45.28
CA VAL A 91 31.17 -2.00 -44.31
C VAL A 91 31.64 -2.27 -42.88
N LYS A 92 31.90 -3.54 -42.55
CA LYS A 92 32.45 -3.97 -41.24
C LYS A 92 33.70 -3.18 -40.86
N VAL A 93 34.68 -3.07 -41.76
CA VAL A 93 35.93 -2.33 -41.49
C VAL A 93 35.69 -0.83 -41.29
N VAL A 94 34.77 -0.19 -42.03
CA VAL A 94 34.44 1.22 -41.80
C VAL A 94 33.85 1.42 -40.39
N LEU A 95 32.96 0.54 -39.95
CA LEU A 95 32.35 0.62 -38.62
C LEU A 95 33.39 0.39 -37.52
N CYS A 96 34.27 -0.59 -37.64
CA CYS A 96 35.40 -0.76 -36.71
C CYS A 96 36.30 0.49 -36.61
N VAL A 97 36.47 1.27 -37.69
CA VAL A 97 37.18 2.56 -37.63
C VAL A 97 36.38 3.59 -36.83
N TYR A 98 35.06 3.67 -37.01
CA TYR A 98 34.20 4.58 -36.26
C TYR A 98 34.11 4.23 -34.76
N THR A 99 33.93 2.96 -34.40
CA THR A 99 34.07 2.42 -33.04
C THR A 99 35.40 2.84 -32.39
N LYS A 100 36.51 2.72 -33.14
CA LYS A 100 37.82 3.12 -32.62
C LYS A 100 37.99 4.64 -32.53
N LEU A 101 37.33 5.42 -33.38
CA LEU A 101 37.27 6.87 -33.26
C LEU A 101 36.45 7.31 -32.03
N LEU A 102 35.31 6.67 -31.73
CA LEU A 102 34.53 6.94 -30.52
C LEU A 102 35.36 6.76 -29.25
N SER A 103 36.11 5.67 -29.14
CA SER A 103 36.98 5.42 -27.98
C SER A 103 38.24 6.29 -27.92
N THR A 104 38.83 6.66 -29.07
CA THR A 104 40.14 7.36 -29.13
C THR A 104 40.01 8.89 -29.23
N CYS A 105 38.89 9.42 -29.75
CA CYS A 105 38.70 10.84 -30.08
C CYS A 105 37.44 11.43 -29.39
N LYS A 106 37.15 11.00 -28.15
CA LYS A 106 35.93 11.37 -27.40
C LYS A 106 35.65 12.87 -27.39
N GLU A 107 36.64 13.68 -27.03
CA GLU A 107 36.57 15.16 -27.01
C GLU A 107 36.28 15.79 -28.38
N GLN A 108 36.54 15.07 -29.48
CA GLN A 108 36.35 15.55 -30.85
C GLN A 108 35.12 14.92 -31.53
N MET A 109 34.22 14.27 -30.77
CA MET A 109 33.08 13.53 -31.32
C MET A 109 32.18 14.37 -32.25
N ALA A 110 31.97 15.65 -31.93
CA ALA A 110 31.20 16.58 -32.77
C ALA A 110 31.72 16.72 -34.22
N LEU A 111 33.00 16.39 -34.49
CA LEU A 111 33.58 16.40 -35.84
C LEU A 111 33.24 15.17 -36.69
N PHE A 112 32.61 14.14 -36.10
CA PHE A 112 32.27 12.89 -36.79
C PHE A 112 30.93 12.25 -36.40
N ALA A 113 30.23 12.75 -35.37
CA ALA A 113 28.97 12.19 -34.89
C ALA A 113 27.88 12.12 -35.97
N SER A 114 27.66 13.21 -36.72
CA SER A 114 26.66 13.24 -37.81
C SER A 114 26.97 12.25 -38.93
N SER A 115 28.26 12.07 -39.24
CA SER A 115 28.76 11.11 -40.23
C SER A 115 28.46 9.67 -39.82
N LEU A 116 28.72 9.34 -38.55
CA LEU A 116 28.45 8.01 -37.98
C LEU A 116 26.94 7.76 -37.83
N LEU A 117 26.17 8.73 -37.34
CA LEU A 117 24.72 8.61 -37.20
C LEU A 117 24.02 8.40 -38.56
N GLY A 118 24.43 9.11 -39.61
CA GLY A 118 23.90 8.90 -40.97
C GLY A 118 24.25 7.51 -41.54
N ILE A 119 25.43 6.97 -41.22
CA ILE A 119 25.82 5.60 -41.56
C ILE A 119 24.95 4.59 -40.80
N ILE A 120 24.73 4.79 -39.50
CA ILE A 120 23.88 3.93 -38.65
C ILE A 120 22.43 3.95 -39.15
N GLN A 121 21.85 5.12 -39.43
CA GLN A 121 20.51 5.26 -40.01
C GLN A 121 20.39 4.43 -41.31
N THR A 122 21.35 4.59 -42.22
CA THR A 122 21.38 3.82 -43.48
C THR A 122 21.40 2.31 -43.24
N LEU A 123 22.09 1.83 -42.20
CA LEU A 123 22.15 0.41 -41.83
C LEU A 123 20.82 -0.09 -41.26
N LEU A 124 20.22 0.64 -40.33
CA LEU A 124 18.94 0.29 -39.71
C LEU A 124 17.77 0.27 -40.72
N GLU A 125 17.91 0.96 -41.85
CA GLU A 125 16.99 0.90 -42.99
C GLU A 125 17.17 -0.37 -43.88
N GLN A 126 18.24 -1.15 -43.74
CA GLN A 126 18.50 -2.35 -44.56
C GLN A 126 17.72 -3.59 -44.11
N THR A 127 16.39 -3.54 -44.18
CA THR A 127 15.47 -4.61 -43.73
C THR A 127 15.65 -5.98 -44.38
N ARG A 128 16.48 -6.11 -45.43
CA ARG A 128 16.77 -7.38 -46.14
C ARG A 128 18.07 -8.06 -45.70
N LEU A 129 18.84 -7.43 -44.81
CA LEU A 129 20.20 -7.87 -44.45
C LEU A 129 20.38 -7.83 -42.93
N ASP A 130 19.95 -8.89 -42.25
CA ASP A 130 19.96 -8.99 -40.79
C ASP A 130 21.34 -8.71 -40.18
N GLU A 131 22.42 -9.17 -40.83
CA GLU A 131 23.78 -8.90 -40.39
C GLU A 131 24.11 -7.39 -40.42
N MET A 132 23.59 -6.64 -41.40
CA MET A 132 23.80 -5.18 -41.47
C MET A 132 22.99 -4.44 -40.40
N LEU A 133 21.78 -4.92 -40.07
CA LEU A 133 20.98 -4.41 -38.97
C LEU A 133 21.69 -4.60 -37.63
N ILE A 134 22.19 -5.82 -37.36
CA ILE A 134 22.90 -6.15 -36.10
C ILE A 134 24.14 -5.28 -35.92
N ILE A 135 24.99 -5.15 -36.95
CA ILE A 135 26.20 -4.30 -36.86
C ILE A 135 25.82 -2.81 -36.72
N GLY A 136 24.70 -2.38 -37.32
CA GLY A 136 24.13 -1.04 -37.12
C GLY A 136 23.73 -0.79 -35.67
N CYS A 137 23.05 -1.76 -35.04
CA CYS A 137 22.70 -1.74 -33.62
C CYS A 137 23.95 -1.75 -32.72
N ASP A 138 24.94 -2.59 -32.99
CA ASP A 138 26.18 -2.64 -32.20
C ASP A 138 26.91 -1.29 -32.22
N ALA A 139 27.09 -0.70 -33.40
CA ALA A 139 27.71 0.62 -33.55
C ALA A 139 26.88 1.74 -32.89
N LEU A 140 25.56 1.62 -32.86
CA LEU A 140 24.68 2.56 -32.17
C LEU A 140 24.76 2.41 -30.64
N ALA A 141 24.81 1.20 -30.10
CA ALA A 141 25.02 0.96 -28.68
C ALA A 141 26.37 1.55 -28.22
N GLU A 142 27.45 1.36 -28.99
CA GLU A 142 28.74 1.99 -28.72
C GLU A 142 28.69 3.52 -28.81
N PHE A 143 27.93 4.08 -29.76
CA PHE A 143 27.74 5.52 -29.87
C PHE A 143 27.01 6.09 -28.65
N VAL A 144 25.91 5.48 -28.23
CA VAL A 144 25.11 5.88 -27.06
C VAL A 144 25.96 5.81 -25.78
N ASN A 145 26.65 4.69 -25.55
CA ASN A 145 27.53 4.50 -24.38
C ASN A 145 28.82 5.37 -24.43
N SER A 146 29.05 6.12 -25.51
CA SER A 146 30.15 7.08 -25.62
C SER A 146 29.73 8.54 -25.42
N GLN A 147 28.43 8.83 -25.27
CA GLN A 147 27.95 10.20 -25.05
C GLN A 147 28.40 10.77 -23.71
N ILE A 148 28.58 12.09 -23.65
CA ILE A 148 28.97 12.83 -22.43
C ILE A 148 27.87 13.81 -22.01
N ASP A 149 27.11 14.32 -22.99
CA ASP A 149 26.01 15.27 -22.82
C ASP A 149 24.83 14.92 -23.73
N SER A 150 23.75 15.69 -23.62
CA SER A 150 22.50 15.48 -24.36
C SER A 150 22.49 16.02 -25.80
N THR A 151 23.61 16.48 -26.38
CA THR A 151 23.69 17.10 -27.72
C THR A 151 23.04 16.25 -28.81
N HIS A 152 23.16 14.92 -28.73
CA HIS A 152 22.64 13.99 -29.72
C HIS A 152 21.28 13.36 -29.35
N MET A 153 20.69 13.70 -28.19
CA MET A 153 19.45 13.08 -27.66
C MET A 153 18.32 13.05 -28.69
N PHE A 154 17.98 14.19 -29.32
CA PHE A 154 16.90 14.27 -30.32
C PHE A 154 17.10 13.31 -31.52
N HIS A 155 18.34 13.16 -32.00
CA HIS A 155 18.65 12.25 -33.10
C HIS A 155 18.55 10.79 -32.68
N LEU A 156 18.91 10.48 -31.44
CA LEU A 156 18.83 9.14 -30.87
C LEU A 156 17.38 8.74 -30.57
N GLU A 157 16.56 9.67 -30.08
CA GLU A 157 15.14 9.42 -29.84
C GLU A 157 14.36 9.15 -31.13
N GLY A 158 14.72 9.81 -32.23
CA GLY A 158 14.17 9.51 -33.56
C GLY A 158 14.47 8.10 -34.07
N LEU A 159 15.36 7.33 -33.43
CA LEU A 159 15.65 5.93 -33.75
C LEU A 159 14.87 4.94 -32.89
N ILE A 160 14.27 5.37 -31.76
CA ILE A 160 13.56 4.46 -30.83
C ILE A 160 12.47 3.64 -31.53
N PRO A 161 11.57 4.20 -32.37
CA PRO A 161 10.53 3.40 -33.02
C PRO A 161 11.09 2.28 -33.90
N LYS A 162 12.26 2.49 -34.54
CA LYS A 162 12.91 1.47 -35.35
C LYS A 162 13.59 0.39 -34.49
N LEU A 163 14.07 0.74 -33.30
CA LEU A 163 14.64 -0.20 -32.35
C LEU A 163 13.56 -1.07 -31.68
N CYS A 164 12.40 -0.50 -31.35
CA CYS A 164 11.21 -1.24 -30.92
C CYS A 164 10.81 -2.27 -32.00
N GLN A 165 10.67 -1.85 -33.27
CA GLN A 165 10.35 -2.76 -34.37
C GLN A 165 11.34 -3.94 -34.52
N LEU A 166 12.65 -3.72 -34.29
CA LEU A 166 13.64 -4.80 -34.33
C LEU A 166 13.56 -5.75 -33.12
N ALA A 167 13.06 -5.24 -31.99
CA ALA A 167 12.81 -6.02 -30.78
C ALA A 167 11.45 -6.74 -30.80
N GLU A 168 10.55 -6.39 -31.73
CA GLU A 168 9.28 -7.05 -32.04
C GLU A 168 9.40 -8.09 -33.20
N GLU A 169 10.61 -8.43 -33.68
CA GLU A 169 10.77 -9.32 -34.85
C GLU A 169 10.18 -10.73 -34.60
N ASP A 170 9.17 -11.09 -35.38
CA ASP A 170 8.41 -12.35 -35.28
C ASP A 170 9.28 -13.61 -35.36
N GLY A 171 9.04 -14.54 -34.44
CA GLY A 171 9.55 -15.92 -34.48
C GLY A 171 10.65 -16.25 -33.47
N ASP A 172 10.82 -17.55 -33.23
CA ASP A 172 11.80 -18.10 -32.27
C ASP A 172 13.05 -18.70 -32.96
N ASP A 173 13.32 -18.29 -34.21
CA ASP A 173 14.51 -18.74 -34.92
C ASP A 173 15.77 -17.95 -34.50
N ASP A 174 16.93 -18.52 -34.82
CA ASP A 174 18.24 -17.94 -34.44
C ASP A 174 18.51 -16.57 -35.09
N ARG A 175 17.71 -16.18 -36.09
CA ARG A 175 17.72 -14.88 -36.76
C ARG A 175 16.92 -13.87 -35.94
N ALA A 176 15.66 -14.17 -35.64
CA ALA A 176 14.78 -13.32 -34.85
C ALA A 176 15.37 -13.08 -33.44
N LEU A 177 15.85 -14.13 -32.76
CA LEU A 177 16.50 -13.98 -31.45
C LEU A 177 17.71 -13.02 -31.48
N ARG A 178 18.49 -13.01 -32.57
CA ARG A 178 19.61 -12.09 -32.76
C ARG A 178 19.17 -10.66 -33.05
N LEU A 179 18.14 -10.47 -33.89
CA LEU A 179 17.58 -9.15 -34.18
C LEU A 179 16.94 -8.54 -32.93
N ARG A 180 16.14 -9.34 -32.19
CA ARG A 180 15.50 -8.92 -30.94
C ARG A 180 16.52 -8.53 -29.87
N SER A 181 17.55 -9.36 -29.68
CA SER A 181 18.67 -9.06 -28.76
C SER A 181 19.43 -7.78 -29.17
N ALA A 182 19.68 -7.57 -30.46
CA ALA A 182 20.37 -6.39 -30.95
C ALA A 182 19.55 -5.10 -30.76
N GLY A 183 18.24 -5.12 -31.00
CA GLY A 183 17.34 -4.00 -30.71
C GLY A 183 17.32 -3.66 -29.21
N LEU A 184 17.05 -4.67 -28.37
CA LEU A 184 16.97 -4.51 -26.91
C LEU A 184 18.31 -4.04 -26.29
N LYS A 185 19.46 -4.47 -26.82
CA LYS A 185 20.79 -3.98 -26.40
C LYS A 185 20.96 -2.48 -26.61
N VAL A 186 20.46 -1.94 -27.72
CA VAL A 186 20.48 -0.49 -27.94
C VAL A 186 19.48 0.21 -27.02
N LEU A 187 18.26 -0.33 -26.87
CA LEU A 187 17.26 0.21 -25.94
C LEU A 187 17.78 0.24 -24.50
N ALA A 188 18.49 -0.80 -24.04
CA ALA A 188 19.16 -0.84 -22.75
C ALA A 188 20.16 0.31 -22.57
N SER A 189 20.98 0.55 -23.60
CA SER A 189 21.96 1.65 -23.63
C SER A 189 21.25 3.02 -23.62
N MET A 190 20.17 3.16 -24.40
CA MET A 190 19.34 4.36 -24.46
C MET A 190 18.68 4.70 -23.13
N VAL A 191 18.13 3.70 -22.43
CA VAL A 191 17.52 3.86 -21.10
C VAL A 191 18.57 4.22 -20.05
N SER A 192 19.79 3.67 -20.12
CA SER A 192 20.90 4.11 -19.26
C SER A 192 21.22 5.59 -19.48
N PHE A 193 21.37 6.00 -20.75
CA PHE A 193 21.68 7.37 -21.14
C PHE A 193 20.55 8.35 -20.76
N MET A 194 19.29 7.96 -20.91
CA MET A 194 18.11 8.68 -20.38
C MET A 194 18.24 8.94 -18.87
N GLY A 195 18.67 7.94 -18.09
CA GLY A 195 18.86 8.05 -16.65
C GLY A 195 20.07 8.89 -16.21
N GLU A 196 21.11 8.98 -17.05
CA GLU A 196 22.27 9.86 -16.85
C GLU A 196 21.93 11.32 -17.14
N GLN A 197 21.14 11.59 -18.19
CA GLN A 197 20.73 12.93 -18.60
C GLN A 197 19.42 13.40 -17.92
N SER A 198 18.83 12.59 -17.03
CA SER A 198 17.52 12.82 -16.40
C SER A 198 16.39 13.13 -17.39
N HIS A 199 16.42 12.49 -18.56
CA HIS A 199 15.43 12.63 -19.64
C HIS A 199 14.56 11.38 -19.73
N ILE A 200 13.28 11.51 -20.09
CA ILE A 200 12.41 10.38 -20.43
C ILE A 200 11.78 10.70 -21.77
N SER A 201 12.02 9.83 -22.76
CA SER A 201 11.48 9.98 -24.12
C SER A 201 9.95 9.93 -24.15
N MET A 202 9.35 10.52 -25.18
CA MET A 202 7.92 10.34 -25.48
C MET A 202 7.59 8.91 -25.93
N GLU A 203 8.57 8.20 -26.51
CA GLU A 203 8.46 6.79 -26.93
C GLU A 203 8.73 5.78 -25.80
N PHE A 204 8.80 6.24 -24.54
CA PHE A 204 9.12 5.36 -23.41
C PHE A 204 8.05 4.27 -23.18
N ASP A 205 6.77 4.56 -23.44
CA ASP A 205 5.69 3.56 -23.40
C ASP A 205 5.96 2.43 -24.42
N SER A 206 6.43 2.77 -25.62
CA SER A 206 6.84 1.83 -26.69
C SER A 206 8.05 0.98 -26.26
N ILE A 207 9.06 1.58 -25.61
CA ILE A 207 10.19 0.83 -25.03
C ILE A 207 9.68 -0.16 -23.97
N MET A 208 8.73 0.25 -23.13
CA MET A 208 8.21 -0.61 -22.07
C MET A 208 7.44 -1.82 -22.59
N SER A 209 6.59 -1.67 -23.60
CA SER A 209 5.83 -2.80 -24.16
C SER A 209 6.77 -3.89 -24.65
N VAL A 210 7.70 -3.54 -25.55
CA VAL A 210 8.62 -4.50 -26.17
C VAL A 210 9.61 -5.11 -25.16
N THR A 211 9.97 -4.36 -24.11
CA THR A 211 10.76 -4.89 -22.98
C THR A 211 9.99 -5.94 -22.19
N LEU A 212 8.70 -5.72 -21.95
CA LEU A 212 7.86 -6.66 -21.21
C LEU A 212 7.57 -7.90 -22.06
N GLU A 213 7.19 -7.74 -23.32
CA GLU A 213 6.97 -8.84 -24.28
C GLU A 213 8.19 -9.79 -24.36
N ASN A 214 9.40 -9.24 -24.55
CA ASN A 214 10.63 -10.04 -24.59
C ASN A 214 11.10 -10.56 -23.22
N TYR A 215 10.51 -10.09 -22.11
CA TYR A 215 10.66 -10.72 -20.79
C TYR A 215 9.76 -11.95 -20.65
N MET A 216 8.59 -11.98 -21.33
CA MET A 216 7.61 -13.08 -21.23
C MET A 216 8.07 -14.38 -21.93
N ASP A 217 8.84 -14.29 -23.03
CA ASP A 217 9.17 -15.44 -23.88
C ASP A 217 9.99 -16.53 -23.18
N THR A 218 10.75 -16.18 -22.15
CA THR A 218 11.30 -17.18 -21.22
C THR A 218 10.19 -17.75 -20.34
N LYS A 219 9.43 -18.70 -20.90
CA LYS A 219 8.63 -19.65 -20.11
C LYS A 219 9.52 -20.25 -19.03
N MET A 220 9.31 -19.82 -17.79
CA MET A 220 9.86 -20.48 -16.62
C MET A 220 9.30 -21.91 -16.61
N THR A 221 10.06 -22.87 -17.15
CA THR A 221 9.73 -24.28 -16.99
C THR A 221 9.75 -24.58 -15.50
N PRO A 222 8.62 -25.00 -14.89
CA PRO A 222 8.65 -25.43 -13.50
C PRO A 222 9.52 -26.69 -13.45
N VAL A 223 10.71 -26.55 -12.86
CA VAL A 223 11.65 -27.67 -12.70
C VAL A 223 11.02 -28.64 -11.71
N ASN A 224 10.41 -29.70 -12.25
CA ASN A 224 9.95 -30.83 -11.46
C ASN A 224 11.15 -31.46 -10.73
N GLY A 225 11.14 -31.43 -9.40
CA GLY A 225 11.94 -32.36 -8.60
C GLY A 225 12.71 -31.74 -7.44
N SER A 226 12.14 -31.91 -6.24
CA SER A 226 12.87 -32.01 -4.97
C SER A 226 13.85 -30.89 -4.58
N LYS A 227 13.35 -29.93 -3.81
CA LYS A 227 13.53 -29.93 -2.34
C LYS A 227 12.40 -29.16 -1.67
N VAL A 228 11.67 -29.84 -0.78
CA VAL A 228 10.70 -29.20 0.11
C VAL A 228 11.46 -28.90 1.40
N ASP A 229 11.79 -27.63 1.63
CA ASP A 229 12.12 -27.17 2.98
C ASP A 229 10.84 -26.71 3.68
N GLU A 230 10.70 -27.08 4.94
CA GLU A 230 9.47 -26.89 5.74
C GLU A 230 9.29 -25.44 6.20
N ASN A 231 8.96 -24.51 5.29
CA ASN A 231 8.19 -23.29 5.59
C ASN A 231 7.58 -22.72 4.30
N GLY A 232 6.26 -22.80 4.17
CA GLY A 232 5.56 -22.55 2.91
C GLY A 232 5.54 -21.09 2.44
N SER A 233 6.47 -20.74 1.55
CA SER A 233 6.28 -19.71 0.53
C SER A 233 7.06 -20.11 -0.73
N PRO A 234 6.46 -20.14 -1.93
CA PRO A 234 7.23 -20.28 -3.15
C PRO A 234 7.99 -18.97 -3.40
N PHE A 235 9.25 -18.93 -2.95
CA PHE A 235 10.21 -17.99 -3.52
C PHE A 235 10.42 -18.40 -4.99
N PRO A 236 10.20 -17.51 -5.97
CA PRO A 236 10.81 -17.67 -7.26
C PRO A 236 12.31 -17.39 -7.09
N ASP A 237 13.19 -18.27 -7.59
CA ASP A 237 14.65 -18.12 -7.54
C ASP A 237 15.18 -17.04 -8.49
N ILE A 238 14.68 -15.81 -8.29
CA ILE A 238 15.11 -14.58 -8.97
C ILE A 238 16.43 -14.08 -8.35
N ILE A 239 16.69 -14.40 -7.08
CA ILE A 239 17.77 -13.78 -6.30
C ILE A 239 19.13 -14.45 -6.53
N GLU A 240 19.21 -15.79 -6.67
CA GLU A 240 20.49 -16.45 -7.04
C GLU A 240 20.97 -16.06 -8.45
N ASN A 241 20.06 -15.59 -9.31
CA ASN A 241 20.37 -15.09 -10.64
C ASN A 241 20.62 -13.55 -10.70
N SER A 242 20.80 -12.89 -9.54
CA SER A 242 21.27 -11.49 -9.50
C SER A 242 22.78 -11.35 -9.72
N SER A 243 23.54 -12.44 -9.44
CA SER A 243 24.94 -12.61 -9.82
C SER A 243 25.17 -12.92 -11.31
N ASP A 244 24.11 -13.06 -12.10
CA ASP A 244 24.10 -13.68 -13.43
C ASP A 244 24.40 -12.69 -14.59
N PHE A 245 25.01 -11.55 -14.27
CA PHE A 245 25.72 -10.73 -15.28
C PHE A 245 27.09 -11.35 -15.59
N ASP A 246 27.13 -12.65 -15.90
CA ASP A 246 28.35 -13.34 -16.29
C ASP A 246 28.82 -12.81 -17.66
N PRO A 247 30.01 -12.16 -17.74
CA PRO A 247 30.53 -11.63 -19.00
C PRO A 247 30.91 -12.71 -20.02
N THR A 248 30.77 -14.00 -19.69
CA THR A 248 31.03 -15.15 -20.57
C THR A 248 29.78 -15.72 -21.26
N MET A 249 28.56 -15.30 -20.86
CA MET A 249 27.32 -15.77 -21.50
C MET A 249 27.15 -15.18 -22.92
N ASP A 250 26.70 -15.99 -23.88
CA ASP A 250 26.33 -15.50 -25.22
C ASP A 250 25.02 -14.71 -25.17
N THR A 251 25.14 -13.42 -24.88
CA THR A 251 24.02 -12.46 -24.85
C THR A 251 23.53 -12.04 -26.24
N SER A 252 24.15 -12.53 -27.34
CA SER A 252 23.74 -12.14 -28.71
C SER A 252 22.39 -12.74 -29.15
N LYS A 253 21.90 -13.74 -28.42
CA LYS A 253 20.69 -14.53 -28.72
C LYS A 253 19.71 -14.61 -27.55
N ASN A 254 19.82 -13.69 -26.58
CA ASN A 254 19.02 -13.71 -25.36
C ASN A 254 18.24 -12.40 -25.17
N PRO A 255 17.05 -12.26 -25.78
CA PRO A 255 16.18 -11.09 -25.61
C PRO A 255 15.76 -10.86 -24.15
N SER A 256 15.52 -11.94 -23.39
CA SER A 256 15.14 -11.88 -21.97
C SER A 256 16.25 -11.29 -21.09
N TYR A 257 17.53 -11.62 -21.37
CA TYR A 257 18.67 -10.96 -20.72
C TYR A 257 18.67 -9.44 -20.95
N TRP A 258 18.54 -8.99 -22.19
CA TRP A 258 18.51 -7.55 -22.47
C TRP A 258 17.28 -6.86 -21.89
N SER A 259 16.14 -7.55 -21.83
CA SER A 259 14.93 -7.07 -21.16
C SER A 259 15.15 -6.88 -19.65
N LYS A 260 15.85 -7.80 -18.98
CA LYS A 260 16.31 -7.63 -17.59
C LYS A 260 17.26 -6.43 -17.44
N VAL A 261 18.20 -6.22 -18.37
CA VAL A 261 19.09 -5.04 -18.36
C VAL A 261 18.30 -3.73 -18.50
N ILE A 262 17.27 -3.70 -19.38
CA ILE A 262 16.39 -2.53 -19.53
C ILE A 262 15.65 -2.27 -18.21
N LEU A 263 15.01 -3.28 -17.60
CA LEU A 263 14.35 -3.17 -16.29
C LEU A 263 15.30 -2.73 -15.17
N HIS A 264 16.58 -3.15 -15.21
CA HIS A 264 17.59 -2.68 -14.28
C HIS A 264 17.91 -1.19 -14.46
N ASN A 265 18.10 -0.75 -15.71
CA ASN A 265 18.38 0.66 -16.02
C ASN A 265 17.17 1.58 -15.71
N ILE A 266 15.95 1.07 -15.91
CA ILE A 266 14.67 1.65 -15.47
C ILE A 266 14.63 1.90 -13.97
N ALA A 267 14.95 0.89 -13.15
CA ALA A 267 14.98 1.04 -11.70
C ALA A 267 16.04 2.08 -11.28
N ARG A 268 17.20 2.11 -11.95
CA ARG A 268 18.25 3.13 -11.74
C ARG A 268 17.86 4.54 -12.20
N LEU A 269 16.95 4.67 -13.17
CA LEU A 269 16.37 5.94 -13.61
C LEU A 269 15.37 6.48 -12.56
N ALA A 270 14.66 5.58 -11.86
CA ALA A 270 13.60 5.86 -10.89
C ALA A 270 14.10 6.41 -9.52
N LYS A 271 14.98 7.44 -9.54
CA LYS A 271 15.57 8.03 -8.33
C LYS A 271 14.64 8.95 -7.53
N GLU A 272 13.64 9.57 -8.16
CA GLU A 272 12.73 10.55 -7.53
C GLU A 272 11.27 10.08 -7.61
N ALA A 273 10.42 10.48 -6.66
CA ALA A 273 9.03 10.01 -6.59
C ALA A 273 8.19 10.32 -7.85
N THR A 274 8.44 11.47 -8.47
CA THR A 274 7.87 11.89 -9.77
C THR A 274 8.33 10.97 -10.90
N THR A 275 9.62 10.66 -10.93
CA THR A 275 10.25 9.79 -11.93
C THR A 275 9.83 8.33 -11.77
N ILE A 276 9.79 7.80 -10.54
CA ILE A 276 9.23 6.49 -10.19
C ILE A 276 7.81 6.35 -10.77
N ARG A 277 6.95 7.37 -10.58
CA ARG A 277 5.61 7.36 -11.15
C ARG A 277 5.61 7.34 -12.68
N ARG A 278 6.42 8.19 -13.33
CA ARG A 278 6.52 8.23 -14.81
C ARG A 278 7.03 6.93 -15.41
N VAL A 279 7.84 6.18 -14.68
CA VAL A 279 8.45 4.92 -15.14
C VAL A 279 7.56 3.71 -14.86
N LEU A 280 6.79 3.71 -13.76
CA LEU A 280 5.84 2.64 -13.45
C LEU A 280 4.51 2.75 -14.19
N GLU A 281 4.04 3.96 -14.52
CA GLU A 281 2.75 4.14 -15.21
C GLU A 281 2.64 3.37 -16.54
N PRO A 282 3.67 3.32 -17.42
CA PRO A 282 3.62 2.52 -18.64
C PRO A 282 3.64 1.00 -18.37
N VAL A 283 4.41 0.54 -17.38
CA VAL A 283 4.42 -0.88 -16.94
C VAL A 283 3.02 -1.31 -16.51
N LEU A 284 2.35 -0.48 -15.71
CA LEU A 284 1.00 -0.75 -15.22
C LEU A 284 -0.05 -0.66 -16.34
N LYS A 285 0.13 0.23 -17.34
CA LYS A 285 -0.72 0.27 -18.54
C LYS A 285 -0.60 -0.99 -19.41
N ASN A 286 0.61 -1.52 -19.58
CA ASN A 286 0.83 -2.78 -20.29
C ASN A 286 0.13 -3.95 -19.56
N PHE A 287 0.31 -4.05 -18.23
CA PHE A 287 -0.39 -5.06 -17.42
C PHE A 287 -1.93 -4.95 -17.48
N ASP A 288 -2.47 -3.73 -17.55
CA ASP A 288 -3.90 -3.48 -17.76
C ASP A 288 -4.38 -3.89 -19.16
N ALA A 289 -3.56 -3.68 -20.20
CA ALA A 289 -3.93 -3.91 -21.60
C ALA A 289 -3.92 -5.39 -21.98
N GLU A 290 -2.91 -6.13 -21.53
CA GLU A 290 -2.73 -7.55 -21.82
C GLU A 290 -3.34 -8.48 -20.74
N ASN A 291 -4.02 -7.90 -19.74
CA ASN A 291 -4.68 -8.63 -18.64
C ASN A 291 -3.73 -9.49 -17.79
N HIS A 292 -2.46 -9.10 -17.68
CA HIS A 292 -1.42 -9.84 -16.94
C HIS A 292 -1.66 -9.94 -15.43
N TRP A 293 -2.62 -9.17 -14.90
CA TRP A 293 -3.06 -9.25 -13.51
C TRP A 293 -3.74 -10.58 -13.15
N SER A 294 -4.00 -11.48 -14.10
CA SER A 294 -4.54 -12.82 -13.80
C SER A 294 -3.56 -13.65 -12.93
N GLN A 295 -4.10 -14.38 -11.97
CA GLN A 295 -3.32 -15.16 -11.00
C GLN A 295 -2.51 -16.30 -11.67
N GLU A 296 -2.93 -16.73 -12.86
CA GLU A 296 -2.32 -17.76 -13.69
C GLU A 296 -0.98 -17.32 -14.30
N ASN A 297 -0.80 -16.02 -14.56
CA ASN A 297 0.39 -15.53 -15.26
C ASN A 297 1.60 -15.38 -14.33
N GLY A 298 1.42 -15.04 -13.05
CA GLY A 298 2.47 -14.93 -12.01
C GLY A 298 3.57 -13.88 -12.22
N ILE A 299 3.81 -13.46 -13.46
CA ILE A 299 4.94 -12.64 -13.91
C ILE A 299 4.87 -11.19 -13.40
N VAL A 300 3.66 -10.64 -13.23
CA VAL A 300 3.47 -9.30 -12.64
C VAL A 300 4.11 -9.21 -11.25
N PHE A 301 3.95 -10.24 -10.42
CA PHE A 301 4.61 -10.29 -9.11
C PHE A 301 6.13 -10.38 -9.26
N SER A 302 6.64 -11.24 -10.14
CA SER A 302 8.09 -11.37 -10.40
C SER A 302 8.74 -10.07 -10.86
N ILE A 303 8.11 -9.35 -11.80
CA ILE A 303 8.62 -8.07 -12.32
C ILE A 303 8.56 -6.98 -11.25
N LEU A 304 7.41 -6.83 -10.56
CA LEU A 304 7.28 -5.82 -9.51
C LEU A 304 8.19 -6.11 -8.30
N MET A 305 8.44 -7.38 -7.98
CA MET A 305 9.41 -7.78 -6.97
C MET A 305 10.85 -7.44 -7.39
N TYR A 306 11.22 -7.74 -8.64
CA TYR A 306 12.53 -7.40 -9.19
C TYR A 306 12.76 -5.88 -9.17
N LEU A 307 11.78 -5.09 -9.62
CA LEU A 307 11.81 -3.63 -9.51
C LEU A 307 11.88 -3.16 -8.05
N GLN A 308 11.14 -3.78 -7.14
CA GLN A 308 11.19 -3.44 -5.71
C GLN A 308 12.59 -3.67 -5.10
N LEU A 309 13.22 -4.81 -5.38
CA LEU A 309 14.57 -5.15 -4.89
C LEU A 309 15.60 -4.12 -5.37
N LEU A 310 15.59 -3.82 -6.68
CA LEU A 310 16.48 -2.80 -7.27
C LEU A 310 16.21 -1.38 -6.76
N MET A 311 14.95 -1.04 -6.48
CA MET A 311 14.60 0.21 -5.83
C MET A 311 15.20 0.24 -4.42
N GLU A 312 15.05 -0.82 -3.61
CA GLU A 312 15.62 -0.89 -2.25
C GLU A 312 17.16 -0.85 -2.22
N GLU A 313 17.84 -1.35 -3.25
CA GLU A 313 19.30 -1.20 -3.41
C GLU A 313 19.72 0.25 -3.71
N THR A 314 18.90 0.99 -4.45
CA THR A 314 19.18 2.38 -4.85
C THR A 314 18.63 3.44 -3.88
N GLY A 315 17.80 3.03 -2.92
CA GLY A 315 17.36 3.81 -1.75
C GLY A 315 16.04 3.28 -1.16
N GLU A 316 15.71 3.65 0.07
CA GLU A 316 14.51 3.15 0.78
C GLU A 316 13.17 3.71 0.21
N LYS A 317 12.84 3.38 -1.06
CA LYS A 317 11.72 3.95 -1.82
C LYS A 317 10.69 2.91 -2.28
N SER A 318 10.80 1.65 -1.86
CA SER A 318 9.78 0.61 -2.11
C SER A 318 8.39 1.00 -1.59
N HIS A 319 8.31 1.84 -0.55
CA HIS A 319 7.06 2.45 -0.09
C HIS A 319 6.33 3.29 -1.17
N VAL A 320 7.06 3.90 -2.12
CA VAL A 320 6.49 4.68 -3.22
C VAL A 320 5.85 3.76 -4.26
N LEU A 321 6.45 2.61 -4.54
CA LEU A 321 5.90 1.58 -5.42
C LEU A 321 4.54 1.10 -4.88
N LEU A 322 4.46 0.75 -3.59
CA LEU A 322 3.21 0.33 -2.95
C LEU A 322 2.13 1.41 -3.01
N ALA A 323 2.49 2.68 -2.77
CA ALA A 323 1.57 3.81 -2.87
C ALA A 323 1.03 4.04 -4.30
N ILE A 324 1.86 3.80 -5.32
CA ILE A 324 1.47 3.89 -6.74
C ILE A 324 0.53 2.73 -7.10
N LEU A 325 0.83 1.50 -6.68
CA LEU A 325 -0.01 0.33 -6.92
C LEU A 325 -1.40 0.46 -6.28
N VAL A 326 -1.49 0.99 -5.05
CA VAL A 326 -2.79 1.27 -4.42
C VAL A 326 -3.58 2.29 -5.23
N LYS A 327 -2.96 3.38 -5.68
CA LYS A 327 -3.61 4.40 -6.52
C LYS A 327 -4.00 3.87 -7.91
N HIS A 328 -3.28 2.89 -8.44
CA HIS A 328 -3.61 2.25 -9.71
C HIS A 328 -4.98 1.54 -9.68
N MET A 329 -5.46 1.11 -8.51
CA MET A 329 -6.82 0.58 -8.35
C MET A 329 -7.94 1.60 -8.65
N GLU A 330 -7.64 2.90 -8.64
CA GLU A 330 -8.56 3.97 -9.06
C GLU A 330 -8.53 4.22 -10.58
N HIS A 331 -7.61 3.59 -11.33
CA HIS A 331 -7.49 3.77 -12.77
C HIS A 331 -8.77 3.33 -13.51
N LYS A 332 -9.17 4.07 -14.54
CA LYS A 332 -10.43 3.88 -15.28
C LYS A 332 -10.65 2.46 -15.82
N ASN A 333 -9.57 1.74 -16.13
CA ASN A 333 -9.61 0.37 -16.65
C ASN A 333 -9.92 -0.66 -15.54
N ILE A 334 -9.43 -0.41 -14.31
CA ILE A 334 -9.51 -1.31 -13.15
C ILE A 334 -10.68 -0.99 -12.23
N ALA A 335 -11.05 0.28 -12.07
CA ALA A 335 -11.98 0.76 -11.03
C ALA A 335 -13.38 0.10 -11.06
N LYS A 336 -13.76 -0.52 -12.19
CA LYS A 336 -15.02 -1.24 -12.40
C LYS A 336 -14.88 -2.78 -12.35
N GLN A 337 -13.68 -3.30 -12.11
CA GLN A 337 -13.33 -4.72 -12.21
C GLN A 337 -12.83 -5.26 -10.86
N PRO A 338 -13.73 -5.71 -9.95
CA PRO A 338 -13.35 -6.11 -8.60
C PRO A 338 -12.40 -7.32 -8.58
N HIS A 339 -12.47 -8.21 -9.57
CA HIS A 339 -11.56 -9.36 -9.68
C HIS A 339 -10.10 -8.94 -9.96
N ILE A 340 -9.87 -7.93 -10.81
CA ILE A 340 -8.53 -7.37 -11.03
C ILE A 340 -8.05 -6.64 -9.77
N GLN A 341 -8.94 -5.91 -9.08
CA GLN A 341 -8.61 -5.26 -7.80
C GLN A 341 -8.17 -6.28 -6.74
N VAL A 342 -8.82 -7.45 -6.63
CA VAL A 342 -8.38 -8.55 -5.75
C VAL A 342 -6.94 -8.97 -6.08
N ASN A 343 -6.61 -9.15 -7.36
CA ASN A 343 -5.28 -9.59 -7.77
C ASN A 343 -4.21 -8.51 -7.49
N ILE A 344 -4.50 -7.24 -7.79
CA ILE A 344 -3.62 -6.11 -7.45
C ILE A 344 -3.38 -6.06 -5.93
N VAL A 345 -4.42 -6.18 -5.11
CA VAL A 345 -4.29 -6.17 -3.63
C VAL A 345 -3.48 -7.37 -3.13
N ASN A 346 -3.64 -8.55 -3.73
CA ASN A 346 -2.82 -9.72 -3.42
C ASN A 346 -1.34 -9.48 -3.75
N VAL A 347 -1.02 -8.90 -4.91
CA VAL A 347 0.34 -8.52 -5.30
C VAL A 347 0.93 -7.49 -4.34
N ILE A 348 0.19 -6.41 -4.00
CA ILE A 348 0.62 -5.40 -3.01
C ILE A 348 0.89 -6.05 -1.65
N THR A 349 0.05 -7.00 -1.23
CA THR A 349 0.22 -7.74 0.03
C THR A 349 1.52 -8.55 0.04
N GLN A 350 1.85 -9.24 -1.06
CA GLN A 350 3.09 -10.02 -1.18
C GLN A 350 4.34 -9.13 -1.30
N LEU A 351 4.26 -8.01 -2.01
CA LEU A 351 5.33 -7.00 -2.09
C LEU A 351 5.63 -6.39 -0.71
N ALA A 352 4.57 -6.00 0.03
CA ALA A 352 4.67 -5.49 1.39
C ALA A 352 5.28 -6.50 2.38
N GLN A 353 5.02 -7.81 2.20
CA GLN A 353 5.63 -8.87 3.02
C GLN A 353 7.15 -8.95 2.84
N ASN A 354 7.64 -8.85 1.60
CA ASN A 354 9.06 -8.97 1.29
C ASN A 354 9.86 -7.66 1.47
N ALA A 355 9.19 -6.51 1.50
CA ALA A 355 9.82 -5.21 1.70
C ALA A 355 10.60 -5.09 3.02
N LYS A 356 11.75 -4.40 2.99
CA LYS A 356 12.48 -3.97 4.19
C LYS A 356 11.63 -2.98 5.02
N SER A 357 12.03 -2.75 6.27
CA SER A 357 11.23 -2.06 7.29
C SER A 357 10.59 -0.75 6.81
N LEU A 358 9.29 -0.59 7.06
CA LEU A 358 8.42 0.32 6.31
C LEU A 358 7.77 1.48 7.13
N PRO A 359 8.33 1.99 8.26
CA PRO A 359 7.78 3.17 8.93
C PRO A 359 8.08 4.45 8.12
N SER A 360 7.20 4.78 7.17
CA SER A 360 7.27 6.00 6.36
C SER A 360 5.92 6.69 6.27
N VAL A 361 5.93 8.02 6.06
CA VAL A 361 4.71 8.81 5.84
C VAL A 361 3.92 8.29 4.62
N ALA A 362 4.60 7.82 3.58
CA ALA A 362 3.98 7.21 2.42
C ALA A 362 3.28 5.88 2.74
N THR A 363 3.82 5.08 3.66
CA THR A 363 3.17 3.85 4.14
C THR A 363 1.85 4.15 4.84
N ILE A 364 1.84 5.17 5.71
CA ILE A 364 0.61 5.64 6.38
C ILE A 364 -0.39 6.19 5.37
N GLY A 365 0.07 6.97 4.38
CA GLY A 365 -0.76 7.39 3.25
C GLY A 365 -1.34 6.22 2.46
N THR A 366 -0.55 5.15 2.24
CA THR A 366 -0.98 3.92 1.56
C THR A 366 -2.06 3.17 2.35
N ILE A 367 -1.90 3.05 3.68
CA ILE A 367 -2.95 2.51 4.57
C ILE A 367 -4.21 3.36 4.51
N THR A 368 -4.08 4.69 4.53
CA THR A 368 -5.21 5.64 4.41
C THR A 368 -5.95 5.48 3.07
N ASP A 369 -5.22 5.31 1.97
CA ASP A 369 -5.81 5.07 0.65
C ASP A 369 -6.48 3.68 0.58
N LEU A 370 -5.89 2.63 1.14
CA LEU A 370 -6.54 1.31 1.29
C LEU A 370 -7.83 1.37 2.10
N MET A 371 -7.88 2.18 3.17
CA MET A 371 -9.12 2.43 3.92
C MET A 371 -10.18 3.12 3.05
N LYS A 372 -9.81 4.05 2.16
CA LYS A 372 -10.77 4.64 1.19
C LYS A 372 -11.31 3.58 0.23
N HIS A 373 -10.49 2.64 -0.23
CA HIS A 373 -10.93 1.51 -1.06
C HIS A 373 -11.87 0.56 -0.27
N LEU A 374 -11.54 0.24 0.98
CA LEU A 374 -12.38 -0.58 1.86
C LEU A 374 -13.75 0.09 2.10
N ARG A 375 -13.77 1.41 2.33
CA ARG A 375 -15.01 2.20 2.45
C ARG A 375 -15.87 2.11 1.20
N ARG A 376 -15.30 2.29 0.01
CA ARG A 376 -16.03 2.15 -1.26
C ARG A 376 -16.57 0.73 -1.46
N CYS A 377 -15.79 -0.31 -1.11
CA CYS A 377 -16.23 -1.70 -1.18
C CYS A 377 -17.44 -1.96 -0.26
N LEU A 378 -17.38 -1.49 1.00
CA LEU A 378 -18.47 -1.59 1.96
C LEU A 378 -19.71 -0.79 1.54
N GLN A 379 -19.53 0.41 0.97
CA GLN A 379 -20.62 1.22 0.41
C GLN A 379 -21.32 0.48 -0.74
N ASN A 380 -20.56 -0.02 -1.73
CA ASN A 380 -21.12 -0.77 -2.86
C ASN A 380 -21.86 -2.03 -2.40
N SER A 381 -21.35 -2.71 -1.37
CA SER A 381 -22.00 -3.88 -0.75
C SER A 381 -23.34 -3.51 -0.09
N ALA A 382 -23.39 -2.40 0.66
CA ALA A 382 -24.62 -1.90 1.26
C ALA A 382 -25.67 -1.52 0.19
N GLU A 383 -25.26 -0.82 -0.87
CA GLU A 383 -26.15 -0.46 -1.99
C GLU A 383 -26.69 -1.71 -2.72
N LEU A 384 -25.82 -2.68 -3.03
CA LEU A 384 -26.22 -3.94 -3.70
C LEU A 384 -27.09 -4.86 -2.84
N SER A 385 -26.98 -4.79 -1.51
CA SER A 385 -27.82 -5.58 -0.60
C SER A 385 -29.32 -5.27 -0.73
N SER A 386 -29.66 -4.09 -1.25
CA SER A 386 -31.04 -3.72 -1.61
C SER A 386 -31.54 -4.33 -2.93
N SER A 387 -30.64 -4.89 -3.74
CA SER A 387 -30.90 -5.36 -5.12
C SER A 387 -30.66 -6.87 -5.32
N GLY A 388 -30.31 -7.61 -4.27
CA GLY A 388 -30.24 -9.08 -4.30
C GLY A 388 -29.06 -9.71 -5.07
N GLY A 389 -28.02 -8.94 -5.40
CA GLY A 389 -26.85 -9.43 -6.14
C GLY A 389 -25.72 -9.94 -5.23
N ASP A 390 -25.56 -11.26 -5.12
CA ASP A 390 -24.52 -11.89 -4.30
C ASP A 390 -23.15 -11.86 -5.03
N ASN A 391 -22.44 -10.74 -4.92
CA ASN A 391 -21.21 -10.50 -5.67
C ASN A 391 -19.97 -10.99 -4.89
N LYS A 392 -19.65 -12.29 -5.02
CA LYS A 392 -18.50 -12.98 -4.38
C LYS A 392 -17.21 -12.15 -4.37
N TYR A 393 -16.89 -11.49 -5.49
CA TYR A 393 -15.68 -10.68 -5.64
C TYR A 393 -15.61 -9.46 -4.71
N ASN A 394 -16.74 -8.90 -4.26
CA ASN A 394 -16.74 -7.82 -3.27
C ASN A 394 -16.28 -8.33 -1.89
N THR A 395 -16.72 -9.52 -1.48
CA THR A 395 -16.22 -10.19 -0.25
C THR A 395 -14.75 -10.53 -0.36
N ASP A 396 -14.30 -11.07 -1.50
CA ASP A 396 -12.89 -11.39 -1.71
C ASP A 396 -12.02 -10.12 -1.72
N LEU A 397 -12.49 -9.03 -2.33
CA LEU A 397 -11.83 -7.72 -2.32
C LEU A 397 -11.75 -7.13 -0.91
N GLN A 398 -12.84 -7.21 -0.15
CA GLN A 398 -12.87 -6.79 1.25
C GLN A 398 -11.81 -7.53 2.09
N LEU A 399 -11.78 -8.87 2.01
CA LEU A 399 -10.81 -9.69 2.75
C LEU A 399 -9.37 -9.42 2.30
N GLY A 400 -9.15 -9.21 1.01
CA GLY A 400 -7.86 -8.80 0.45
C GLY A 400 -7.39 -7.46 1.03
N LEU A 401 -8.26 -6.45 1.05
CA LEU A 401 -7.96 -5.11 1.59
C LEU A 401 -7.65 -5.16 3.09
N GLU A 402 -8.44 -5.90 3.88
CA GLU A 402 -8.21 -6.11 5.31
C GLU A 402 -6.86 -6.81 5.58
N LYS A 403 -6.52 -7.84 4.79
CA LYS A 403 -5.22 -8.52 4.85
C LYS A 403 -4.07 -7.58 4.48
N CYS A 404 -4.23 -6.76 3.44
CA CYS A 404 -3.22 -5.81 3.00
C CYS A 404 -2.96 -4.71 4.04
N ILE A 405 -4.03 -4.14 4.63
CA ILE A 405 -3.94 -3.19 5.76
C ILE A 405 -3.21 -3.83 6.93
N SER A 406 -3.52 -5.09 7.28
CA SER A 406 -2.82 -5.83 8.34
C SER A 406 -1.32 -5.98 8.06
N GLN A 407 -0.92 -6.41 6.85
CA GLN A 407 0.51 -6.56 6.52
C GLN A 407 1.27 -5.22 6.60
N LEU A 408 0.72 -4.15 6.02
CA LEU A 408 1.35 -2.82 6.08
C LEU A 408 1.41 -2.27 7.50
N SER A 409 0.36 -2.46 8.30
CA SER A 409 0.33 -2.01 9.70
C SER A 409 1.40 -2.73 10.53
N ASN A 410 1.54 -4.06 10.37
CA ASN A 410 2.61 -4.82 11.02
C ASN A 410 4.02 -4.35 10.60
N LYS A 411 4.18 -3.91 9.34
CA LYS A 411 5.43 -3.37 8.78
C LYS A 411 5.76 -1.93 9.22
N VAL A 412 4.75 -1.15 9.61
CA VAL A 412 4.92 0.14 10.31
C VAL A 412 5.36 -0.10 11.76
N GLY A 413 4.85 -1.15 12.40
CA GLY A 413 5.25 -1.59 13.75
C GLY A 413 4.71 -0.74 14.91
N GLU A 414 4.07 0.39 14.61
CA GLU A 414 3.51 1.34 15.59
C GLU A 414 2.06 1.69 15.27
N VAL A 415 1.19 1.54 16.26
CA VAL A 415 -0.25 1.87 16.15
C VAL A 415 -0.50 3.37 15.98
N GLY A 416 0.32 4.23 16.60
CA GLY A 416 0.05 5.68 16.74
C GLY A 416 -0.29 6.41 15.42
N PRO A 417 0.59 6.40 14.40
CA PRO A 417 0.33 7.05 13.12
C PRO A 417 -0.89 6.49 12.36
N ILE A 418 -1.30 5.26 12.66
CA ILE A 418 -2.49 4.63 12.06
C ILE A 418 -3.77 5.15 12.73
N LEU A 419 -3.75 5.46 14.03
CA LEU A 419 -4.85 6.15 14.71
C LEU A 419 -5.05 7.57 14.17
N ASP A 420 -3.97 8.26 13.81
CA ASP A 420 -4.06 9.57 13.14
C ASP A 420 -4.63 9.44 11.72
N ALA A 421 -4.26 8.40 10.96
CA ALA A 421 -4.88 8.08 9.67
C ALA A 421 -6.37 7.74 9.79
N MET A 422 -6.78 7.02 10.85
CA MET A 422 -8.20 6.78 11.16
C MET A 422 -8.95 8.08 11.40
N ALA A 423 -8.34 9.08 12.06
CA ALA A 423 -8.94 10.40 12.25
C ALA A 423 -9.19 11.11 10.91
N VAL A 424 -8.24 11.05 9.97
CA VAL A 424 -8.39 11.61 8.62
C VAL A 424 -9.52 10.94 7.82
N VAL A 425 -9.77 9.64 8.02
CA VAL A 425 -10.89 8.93 7.37
C VAL A 425 -12.26 9.32 7.95
N LEU A 426 -12.31 9.76 9.22
CA LEU A 426 -13.49 10.31 9.89
C LEU A 426 -13.63 11.83 9.75
N GLU A 427 -12.68 12.53 9.12
CA GLU A 427 -12.78 13.96 8.91
C GLU A 427 -13.93 14.28 7.94
N ASN A 428 -14.84 15.18 8.34
CA ASN A 428 -15.99 15.61 7.54
C ASN A 428 -16.91 14.45 7.09
N ILE A 429 -17.31 13.56 8.02
CA ILE A 429 -18.30 12.49 7.74
C ILE A 429 -19.54 13.06 7.03
N SER A 430 -19.91 12.40 5.93
CA SER A 430 -21.06 12.76 5.12
C SER A 430 -22.38 12.66 5.89
N SER A 431 -23.35 13.52 5.58
CA SER A 431 -24.73 13.40 6.05
C SER A 431 -25.49 12.21 5.40
N ASN A 432 -24.96 11.62 4.32
CA ASN A 432 -25.51 10.40 3.73
C ASN A 432 -25.20 9.20 4.63
N SER A 433 -26.25 8.56 5.16
CA SER A 433 -26.15 7.43 6.09
C SER A 433 -25.33 6.25 5.56
N ILE A 434 -25.43 5.90 4.27
CA ILE A 434 -24.66 4.78 3.68
C ILE A 434 -23.16 5.11 3.67
N VAL A 435 -22.81 6.34 3.31
CA VAL A 435 -21.42 6.82 3.28
C VAL A 435 -20.86 6.96 4.69
N ALA A 436 -21.66 7.43 5.65
CA ALA A 436 -21.28 7.54 7.06
C ALA A 436 -21.04 6.17 7.72
N ARG A 437 -21.99 5.24 7.56
CA ARG A 437 -21.91 3.86 8.10
C ARG A 437 -20.74 3.09 7.49
N SER A 438 -20.48 3.22 6.18
CA SER A 438 -19.33 2.57 5.53
C SER A 438 -17.98 3.15 5.99
N ALA A 439 -17.89 4.47 6.22
CA ALA A 439 -16.70 5.09 6.82
C ALA A 439 -16.43 4.56 8.23
N ILE A 440 -17.47 4.48 9.05
CA ILE A 440 -17.36 3.98 10.43
C ILE A 440 -17.03 2.48 10.46
N SER A 441 -17.65 1.66 9.61
CA SER A 441 -17.30 0.22 9.52
C SER A 441 -15.86 0.00 9.05
N THR A 442 -15.34 0.83 8.14
CA THR A 442 -13.93 0.81 7.72
C THR A 442 -12.99 1.10 8.88
N VAL A 443 -13.26 2.16 9.65
CA VAL A 443 -12.41 2.59 10.77
C VAL A 443 -12.50 1.59 11.93
N HIS A 444 -13.67 1.00 12.20
CA HIS A 444 -13.82 -0.08 13.17
C HIS A 444 -12.97 -1.30 12.78
N ARG A 445 -13.09 -1.80 11.54
CA ARG A 445 -12.28 -2.93 11.05
C ARG A 445 -10.79 -2.63 11.11
N THR A 446 -10.38 -1.39 10.87
CA THR A 446 -8.98 -0.99 11.00
C THR A 446 -8.53 -1.01 12.47
N ALA A 447 -9.37 -0.57 13.41
CA ALA A 447 -9.11 -0.68 14.85
C ALA A 447 -8.95 -2.15 15.28
N ASP A 448 -9.80 -3.04 14.79
CA ASP A 448 -9.73 -4.49 15.05
C ASP A 448 -8.41 -5.08 14.49
N ILE A 449 -8.01 -4.70 13.27
CA ILE A 449 -6.77 -5.17 12.63
C ILE A 449 -5.52 -4.74 13.42
N ILE A 450 -5.45 -3.48 13.85
CA ILE A 450 -4.27 -2.95 14.58
C ILE A 450 -4.25 -3.29 16.07
N SER A 451 -5.32 -3.89 16.61
CA SER A 451 -5.44 -4.31 18.01
C SER A 451 -4.29 -5.23 18.50
N SER A 452 -3.66 -5.96 17.57
CA SER A 452 -2.57 -6.89 17.80
C SER A 452 -1.17 -6.28 17.74
N ILE A 453 -1.05 -5.00 17.34
CA ILE A 453 0.22 -4.32 17.08
C ILE A 453 0.69 -3.59 18.34
N PRO A 454 2.00 -3.56 18.65
CA PRO A 454 2.52 -2.76 19.75
C PRO A 454 2.15 -1.27 19.64
N ASN A 455 1.76 -0.69 20.77
CA ASN A 455 1.45 0.74 20.87
C ASN A 455 2.47 1.42 21.80
N ILE A 456 3.73 1.49 21.38
CA ILE A 456 4.81 2.07 22.20
C ILE A 456 4.66 3.60 22.24
N SER A 457 4.32 4.21 21.10
CA SER A 457 4.10 5.65 20.95
C SER A 457 3.06 6.22 21.91
N TYR A 458 1.96 5.53 22.20
CA TYR A 458 0.94 5.97 23.14
C TYR A 458 0.87 5.18 24.46
N HIS A 459 1.83 4.30 24.75
CA HIS A 459 1.86 3.56 26.02
C HIS A 459 1.82 4.52 27.24
N LYS A 460 0.77 4.39 28.06
CA LYS A 460 0.40 5.22 29.22
C LYS A 460 0.13 6.71 28.91
N LYS A 461 0.00 7.11 27.63
CA LYS A 461 -0.42 8.46 27.21
C LYS A 461 -1.94 8.59 27.13
N ALA A 462 -2.41 9.83 26.94
CA ALA A 462 -3.81 10.10 26.62
C ALA A 462 -4.20 9.50 25.26
N PHE A 463 -5.49 9.22 25.06
CA PHE A 463 -6.07 8.85 23.77
C PHE A 463 -5.71 9.91 22.71
N PRO A 464 -5.37 9.55 21.46
CA PRO A 464 -5.00 10.52 20.43
C PRO A 464 -6.08 11.59 20.22
N ASP A 465 -5.75 12.85 20.46
CA ASP A 465 -6.76 13.92 20.43
C ASP A 465 -7.42 14.07 19.05
N ALA A 466 -6.67 13.90 17.95
CA ALA A 466 -7.23 13.98 16.60
C ALA A 466 -8.38 12.98 16.38
N LEU A 467 -8.14 11.70 16.69
CA LEU A 467 -9.18 10.66 16.59
C LEU A 467 -10.30 10.88 17.61
N PHE A 468 -9.97 11.32 18.82
CA PHE A 468 -10.97 11.59 19.86
C PHE A 468 -11.99 12.65 19.45
N HIS A 469 -11.53 13.79 18.92
CA HIS A 469 -12.42 14.88 18.48
C HIS A 469 -13.36 14.44 17.34
N GLN A 470 -12.85 13.68 16.36
CA GLN A 470 -13.68 13.15 15.28
C GLN A 470 -14.71 12.12 15.79
N LEU A 471 -14.34 11.26 16.75
CA LEU A 471 -15.27 10.33 17.37
C LEU A 471 -16.38 11.06 18.15
N LEU A 472 -16.07 12.11 18.91
CA LEU A 472 -17.08 12.91 19.61
C LEU A 472 -18.07 13.59 18.64
N TYR A 473 -17.58 14.15 17.54
CA TYR A 473 -18.45 14.71 16.50
C TYR A 473 -19.35 13.62 15.89
N THR A 474 -18.80 12.43 15.67
CA THR A 474 -19.55 11.29 15.13
C THR A 474 -20.62 10.75 16.09
N MET A 475 -20.38 10.77 17.40
CA MET A 475 -21.36 10.37 18.43
C MET A 475 -22.63 11.26 18.43
N VAL A 476 -22.59 12.44 17.80
CA VAL A 476 -23.74 13.35 17.62
C VAL A 476 -24.24 13.40 16.17
N HIS A 477 -23.72 12.54 15.27
CA HIS A 477 -24.21 12.44 13.89
C HIS A 477 -25.71 12.07 13.85
N PRO A 478 -26.53 12.61 12.92
CA PRO A 478 -27.95 12.27 12.85
C PRO A 478 -28.17 10.75 12.78
N ASP A 479 -27.48 10.04 11.87
CA ASP A 479 -27.66 8.61 11.68
C ASP A 479 -27.32 7.79 12.93
N HIS A 480 -28.31 7.02 13.42
CA HIS A 480 -28.20 6.32 14.69
C HIS A 480 -27.20 5.14 14.68
N GLU A 481 -26.96 4.48 13.54
CA GLU A 481 -25.97 3.40 13.42
C GLU A 481 -24.54 3.96 13.41
N THR A 482 -24.34 5.07 12.71
CA THR A 482 -23.07 5.84 12.68
C THR A 482 -22.64 6.22 14.11
N ARG A 483 -23.59 6.66 14.95
CA ARG A 483 -23.34 6.95 16.38
C ARG A 483 -22.93 5.71 17.18
N VAL A 484 -23.56 4.55 16.97
CA VAL A 484 -23.19 3.29 17.66
C VAL A 484 -21.75 2.90 17.31
N GLY A 485 -21.41 2.87 16.02
CA GLY A 485 -20.08 2.47 15.59
C GLY A 485 -18.96 3.42 16.06
N ALA A 486 -19.25 4.70 16.32
CA ALA A 486 -18.29 5.61 16.96
C ALA A 486 -17.93 5.21 18.40
N HIS A 487 -18.91 4.75 19.19
CA HIS A 487 -18.66 4.20 20.53
C HIS A 487 -17.93 2.86 20.48
N ASP A 488 -18.23 2.02 19.49
CA ASP A 488 -17.55 0.73 19.33
C ASP A 488 -16.07 0.94 18.92
N ILE A 489 -15.76 1.88 17.99
CA ILE A 489 -14.37 2.29 17.68
C ILE A 489 -13.65 2.82 18.93
N PHE A 490 -14.30 3.74 19.67
CA PHE A 490 -13.75 4.29 20.92
C PHE A 490 -13.39 3.18 21.92
N SER A 491 -14.26 2.19 22.05
CA SER A 491 -14.08 1.03 22.93
C SER A 491 -12.97 0.09 22.44
N ALA A 492 -12.94 -0.24 21.15
CA ALA A 492 -11.97 -1.14 20.53
C ALA A 492 -10.53 -0.59 20.62
N VAL A 493 -10.34 0.71 20.33
CA VAL A 493 -9.02 1.36 20.42
C VAL A 493 -8.52 1.43 21.87
N LEU A 494 -9.42 1.72 22.83
CA LEU A 494 -9.03 1.97 24.22
C LEU A 494 -8.91 0.69 25.08
N LEU A 495 -9.65 -0.37 24.75
CA LEU A 495 -9.61 -1.68 25.43
C LEU A 495 -9.49 -2.86 24.43
N PRO A 496 -8.38 -2.99 23.67
CA PRO A 496 -8.21 -4.07 22.68
C PRO A 496 -8.30 -5.48 23.29
N SER A 497 -7.92 -5.64 24.56
CA SER A 497 -7.94 -6.93 25.26
C SER A 497 -9.34 -7.51 25.46
N LEU A 498 -10.38 -6.67 25.55
CA LEU A 498 -11.78 -7.11 25.69
C LEU A 498 -12.32 -7.82 24.44
N LEU A 499 -11.72 -7.60 23.28
CA LEU A 499 -12.07 -8.30 22.03
C LEU A 499 -11.55 -9.75 22.02
N SER A 500 -10.53 -10.06 22.84
CA SER A 500 -9.82 -11.35 22.80
C SER A 500 -10.42 -12.44 23.69
N SER A 501 -11.30 -12.10 24.64
CA SER A 501 -11.81 -13.04 25.66
C SER A 501 -13.04 -13.86 25.27
N SER A 502 -13.64 -13.63 24.08
CA SER A 502 -14.92 -14.25 23.70
C SER A 502 -14.82 -15.60 22.95
N SER A 503 -13.62 -16.19 22.82
CA SER A 503 -13.44 -17.50 22.14
C SER A 503 -13.54 -18.72 23.06
N ASP A 504 -13.42 -18.56 24.40
CA ASP A 504 -13.25 -19.70 25.33
C ASP A 504 -14.40 -19.91 26.34
N GLN A 505 -15.39 -19.02 26.39
CA GLN A 505 -16.46 -19.06 27.41
C GLN A 505 -17.75 -19.79 26.97
N ASN A 506 -17.82 -20.32 25.74
CA ASN A 506 -18.95 -21.13 25.27
C ASN A 506 -18.56 -22.60 25.03
N LYS A 507 -18.02 -23.26 26.07
CA LYS A 507 -18.03 -24.73 26.15
C LYS A 507 -19.34 -25.23 26.78
N ARG A 508 -20.39 -25.27 25.96
CA ARG A 508 -21.38 -26.35 26.02
C ARG A 508 -21.32 -27.07 24.68
N THR A 509 -20.93 -28.34 24.71
CA THR A 509 -20.82 -29.25 23.57
C THR A 509 -22.20 -29.40 22.87
N PRO A 510 -22.24 -29.62 21.54
CA PRO A 510 -21.84 -30.90 20.96
C PRO A 510 -20.66 -30.85 19.97
N GLU A 511 -19.79 -31.85 20.07
CA GLU A 511 -18.99 -32.43 18.98
C GLU A 511 -19.95 -33.17 18.00
N ALA A 512 -19.69 -33.49 16.72
CA ALA A 512 -18.65 -33.27 15.69
C ALA A 512 -19.26 -33.81 14.34
N VAL A 513 -18.80 -33.61 13.10
CA VAL A 513 -17.68 -32.91 12.43
C VAL A 513 -18.16 -32.63 10.97
N CYS A 514 -17.68 -31.66 10.18
CA CYS A 514 -16.43 -31.78 9.41
C CYS A 514 -15.97 -30.47 8.75
N SER A 515 -14.64 -30.39 8.66
CA SER A 515 -13.73 -29.57 7.87
C SER A 515 -14.21 -29.11 6.48
N ASP A 516 -13.92 -27.85 6.11
CA ASP A 516 -12.71 -27.52 5.33
C ASP A 516 -12.59 -26.01 5.04
N LEU A 517 -11.45 -25.40 5.43
CA LEU A 517 -10.74 -24.22 4.89
C LEU A 517 -9.97 -23.50 6.01
N SER A 518 -8.65 -23.66 6.00
CA SER A 518 -7.75 -23.32 7.10
C SER A 518 -7.48 -21.83 7.29
N LEU A 519 -8.10 -21.22 8.31
CA LEU A 519 -7.63 -19.96 8.93
C LEU A 519 -6.65 -20.25 10.08
N SER A 520 -5.51 -20.87 9.75
CA SER A 520 -4.50 -21.31 10.73
C SER A 520 -3.07 -20.89 10.35
N ALA A 521 -2.84 -19.58 10.19
CA ALA A 521 -1.51 -19.02 9.92
C ALA A 521 -1.07 -17.89 10.88
N SER A 522 -1.95 -17.39 11.75
CA SER A 522 -1.69 -16.22 12.62
C SER A 522 -1.53 -16.55 14.12
N LYS A 523 -1.52 -17.84 14.52
CA LYS A 523 -1.41 -18.27 15.93
C LYS A 523 -0.04 -18.81 16.38
N LYS A 524 0.97 -18.93 15.51
CA LYS A 524 2.24 -19.62 15.82
C LYS A 524 3.46 -18.72 16.10
N LEU A 525 3.24 -17.50 16.59
CA LEU A 525 4.33 -16.55 16.95
C LEU A 525 4.18 -15.90 18.34
N ARG A 526 3.30 -16.43 19.20
CA ARG A 526 3.03 -15.90 20.55
C ARG A 526 3.66 -16.74 21.67
N SER A 527 4.98 -16.95 21.62
CA SER A 527 5.72 -17.62 22.71
C SER A 527 7.21 -17.23 22.80
N GLN A 528 7.55 -15.95 22.58
CA GLN A 528 8.82 -15.37 23.02
C GLN A 528 8.59 -13.97 23.60
N SER A 529 8.04 -13.94 24.83
CA SER A 529 8.14 -12.73 25.65
C SER A 529 9.46 -12.77 26.39
N PHE A 530 10.29 -11.74 26.21
CA PHE A 530 11.53 -11.58 26.98
C PHE A 530 11.18 -11.42 28.47
N ALA A 531 11.41 -12.47 29.24
CA ALA A 531 11.38 -12.42 30.70
C ALA A 531 12.81 -12.32 31.22
N PHE A 532 13.05 -11.38 32.15
CA PHE A 532 14.33 -11.29 32.83
C PHE A 532 14.58 -12.56 33.66
N GLN A 533 15.85 -12.96 33.69
CA GLN A 533 16.31 -14.22 34.26
C GLN A 533 16.26 -14.19 35.80
N ASP A 534 15.46 -15.06 36.41
CA ASP A 534 15.67 -15.48 37.81
C ASP A 534 15.35 -16.99 37.98
N LYS A 535 15.98 -17.62 38.98
CA LYS A 535 16.15 -19.09 39.08
C LYS A 535 15.18 -19.73 40.07
N GLY A 536 14.59 -20.87 39.68
CA GLY A 536 13.90 -21.79 40.60
C GLY A 536 13.49 -23.10 39.92
N LYS A 537 13.71 -24.24 40.58
CA LYS A 537 13.23 -25.59 40.17
C LYS A 537 11.79 -25.80 40.70
N ASP A 538 10.99 -26.82 40.39
CA ASP A 538 11.22 -28.28 40.26
C ASP A 538 10.09 -28.98 39.44
N GLN A 539 10.15 -30.31 39.37
CA GLN A 539 9.42 -31.23 38.46
C GLN A 539 8.00 -31.64 38.92
N VAL A 540 7.20 -32.26 38.02
CA VAL A 540 6.66 -33.66 38.08
C VAL A 540 5.65 -33.93 36.93
N GLU A 541 5.63 -35.16 36.40
CA GLU A 541 4.87 -35.63 35.21
C GLU A 541 3.55 -36.40 35.54
N PHE A 542 2.84 -36.85 34.48
CA PHE A 542 2.11 -38.15 34.24
C PHE A 542 0.82 -37.93 33.38
N ILE A 543 0.71 -38.35 32.10
CA ILE A 543 0.37 -39.70 31.54
C ILE A 543 -1.03 -40.20 31.99
N ASP A 544 -1.98 -40.74 31.21
CA ASP A 544 -2.27 -40.89 29.75
C ASP A 544 -3.71 -41.53 29.58
N GLU A 545 -4.19 -41.75 28.35
CA GLU A 545 -4.86 -42.99 27.88
C GLU A 545 -6.42 -43.06 27.58
N ARG A 546 -6.83 -42.63 26.35
CA ARG A 546 -7.33 -43.47 25.20
C ARG A 546 -8.76 -44.12 25.07
N LEU A 547 -9.22 -44.20 23.79
CA LEU A 547 -10.09 -45.20 23.08
C LEU A 547 -11.64 -45.04 22.84
N LYS A 548 -11.99 -44.86 21.54
CA LYS A 548 -12.79 -45.75 20.62
C LYS A 548 -14.35 -45.68 20.43
N GLU A 549 -14.70 -45.39 19.16
CA GLU A 549 -15.48 -46.20 18.16
C GLU A 549 -17.04 -46.18 17.96
N ASN A 550 -17.39 -45.97 16.66
CA ASN A 550 -18.45 -46.58 15.83
C ASN A 550 -19.93 -46.08 15.81
N GLY A 551 -20.46 -45.81 14.59
CA GLY A 551 -21.76 -46.37 14.15
C GLY A 551 -22.81 -45.52 13.36
N ASN A 552 -22.74 -45.54 12.02
CA ASN A 552 -23.85 -45.62 11.02
C ASN A 552 -24.96 -44.54 10.80
N GLN A 553 -24.91 -43.93 9.60
CA GLN A 553 -25.98 -43.70 8.57
C GLN A 553 -27.45 -43.42 8.95
N ALA A 554 -28.02 -42.28 8.47
CA ALA A 554 -28.93 -42.20 7.29
C ALA A 554 -29.64 -40.82 7.13
N SER A 555 -29.92 -40.48 5.86
CA SER A 555 -30.72 -39.36 5.27
C SER A 555 -31.76 -38.58 6.09
N ASP A 556 -31.85 -37.25 5.89
CA ASP A 556 -32.90 -36.67 5.01
C ASP A 556 -32.66 -35.19 4.56
N MET A 557 -33.33 -34.76 3.49
CA MET A 557 -33.24 -33.39 2.93
C MET A 557 -34.16 -32.37 3.63
N ALA A 558 -33.67 -31.15 3.88
CA ALA A 558 -34.53 -29.97 4.08
C ALA A 558 -33.90 -28.67 3.55
N VAL A 559 -34.72 -27.90 2.82
CA VAL A 559 -34.39 -26.65 2.10
C VAL A 559 -33.85 -25.55 3.03
N ARG A 560 -32.76 -24.88 2.63
CA ARG A 560 -32.11 -23.81 3.40
C ARG A 560 -32.35 -22.43 2.79
N ASN A 561 -33.21 -21.62 3.42
CA ASN A 561 -33.33 -20.19 3.11
C ASN A 561 -32.12 -19.39 3.69
N PRO A 562 -31.66 -18.31 3.02
CA PRO A 562 -30.51 -17.54 3.47
C PRO A 562 -30.91 -16.55 4.58
N ILE A 563 -30.37 -16.75 5.79
CA ILE A 563 -30.62 -15.86 6.94
C ILE A 563 -29.67 -14.65 6.90
N MET A 564 -30.30 -13.48 6.98
CA MET A 564 -29.76 -12.13 7.18
C MET A 564 -28.51 -12.08 8.08
N ARG A 565 -27.40 -11.53 7.55
CA ARG A 565 -26.12 -11.38 8.27
C ARG A 565 -26.24 -10.38 9.44
N GLN A 566 -26.61 -10.86 10.62
CA GLN A 566 -26.50 -10.10 11.86
C GLN A 566 -25.06 -10.23 12.43
N SER A 567 -24.33 -9.13 12.46
CA SER A 567 -23.04 -9.03 13.15
C SER A 567 -23.21 -9.37 14.63
N HIS A 568 -22.49 -10.39 15.12
CA HIS A 568 -22.56 -10.83 16.51
C HIS A 568 -22.16 -9.70 17.47
N ARG A 569 -23.12 -9.08 18.17
CA ARG A 569 -22.82 -8.12 19.24
C ARG A 569 -22.10 -8.83 20.37
N HIS A 570 -20.83 -8.49 20.58
CA HIS A 570 -20.03 -9.04 21.67
C HIS A 570 -20.52 -8.49 23.01
N SER A 571 -20.66 -9.36 24.01
CA SER A 571 -21.04 -8.97 25.37
C SER A 571 -19.78 -8.60 26.16
N TYR A 572 -19.68 -7.35 26.60
CA TYR A 572 -18.56 -6.85 27.39
C TYR A 572 -18.83 -7.03 28.88
N SER A 573 -18.09 -7.93 29.54
CA SER A 573 -18.14 -8.07 31.01
C SER A 573 -17.11 -7.16 31.68
N PHE A 574 -17.59 -6.15 32.40
CA PHE A 574 -16.73 -5.25 33.19
C PHE A 574 -16.43 -5.78 34.61
N GLU A 575 -16.98 -6.94 34.99
CA GLU A 575 -16.83 -7.59 36.31
C GLU A 575 -15.37 -7.62 36.80
N HIS A 576 -14.46 -8.10 35.94
CA HIS A 576 -13.04 -8.23 36.27
C HIS A 576 -12.39 -6.90 36.67
N PHE A 577 -12.70 -5.82 35.93
CA PHE A 577 -12.14 -4.48 36.17
C PHE A 577 -12.69 -3.80 37.42
N LEU A 578 -13.91 -4.15 37.82
CA LEU A 578 -14.53 -3.64 39.04
C LEU A 578 -13.91 -4.31 40.29
N ARG A 579 -13.59 -5.61 40.20
CA ARG A 579 -13.17 -6.46 41.32
C ARG A 579 -11.69 -6.36 41.71
N ASP A 580 -10.76 -6.28 40.76
CA ASP A 580 -9.32 -6.51 41.04
C ASP A 580 -8.51 -5.27 41.49
N GLY A 581 -9.04 -4.06 41.29
CA GLY A 581 -8.46 -2.80 41.79
C GLY A 581 -7.13 -2.34 41.14
N LYS A 582 -6.31 -3.26 40.61
CA LYS A 582 -5.14 -2.97 39.77
C LYS A 582 -5.51 -3.15 38.29
N MET A 583 -5.95 -2.05 37.69
CA MET A 583 -6.25 -2.01 36.26
C MET A 583 -4.94 -1.94 35.45
N GLU A 584 -4.43 -3.08 34.97
CA GLU A 584 -3.34 -3.14 33.98
C GLU A 584 -3.84 -2.71 32.59
N LEU A 585 -4.13 -1.41 32.49
CA LEU A 585 -4.40 -0.67 31.26
C LEU A 585 -3.10 -0.49 30.47
N ASN A 586 -2.64 -1.57 29.85
CA ASN A 586 -1.30 -1.68 29.28
C ASN A 586 -1.13 -1.03 27.89
N SER A 587 -1.99 -0.08 27.51
CA SER A 587 -1.81 0.75 26.30
C SER A 587 -2.22 2.21 26.54
N LEU A 588 -3.51 2.55 26.43
CA LEU A 588 -4.02 3.92 26.40
C LEU A 588 -4.67 4.38 27.71
N ARG A 589 -4.76 5.70 27.91
CA ARG A 589 -5.49 6.35 29.03
C ARG A 589 -6.40 7.45 28.52
N LEU A 590 -7.45 7.79 29.27
CA LEU A 590 -8.24 9.02 29.03
C LEU A 590 -7.70 10.18 29.86
N SER A 591 -7.60 11.38 29.28
CA SER A 591 -7.35 12.62 30.02
C SER A 591 -8.59 13.06 30.81
N SER A 592 -8.45 13.91 31.83
CA SER A 592 -9.63 14.36 32.61
C SER A 592 -10.51 15.34 31.82
N HIS A 593 -9.91 16.03 30.86
CA HIS A 593 -10.62 16.85 29.88
C HIS A 593 -11.39 15.97 28.89
N GLN A 594 -10.75 14.93 28.33
CA GLN A 594 -11.39 13.94 27.45
C GLN A 594 -12.59 13.26 28.12
N VAL A 595 -12.47 12.82 29.38
CA VAL A 595 -13.63 12.29 30.13
C VAL A 595 -14.77 13.31 30.22
N SER A 596 -14.45 14.58 30.50
CA SER A 596 -15.49 15.62 30.58
C SER A 596 -16.18 15.86 29.24
N LEU A 597 -15.43 15.94 28.13
CA LEU A 597 -15.99 16.11 26.79
C LEU A 597 -16.88 14.91 26.43
N LEU A 598 -16.43 13.68 26.68
CA LEU A 598 -17.21 12.47 26.42
C LEU A 598 -18.53 12.43 27.22
N LEU A 599 -18.49 12.80 28.51
CA LEU A 599 -19.71 12.89 29.33
C LEU A 599 -20.69 13.95 28.79
N SER A 600 -20.20 15.11 28.36
CA SER A 600 -21.02 16.14 27.70
C SER A 600 -21.57 15.67 26.35
N THR A 601 -20.78 14.97 25.54
CA THR A 601 -21.23 14.38 24.26
C THR A 601 -22.32 13.32 24.47
N ILE A 602 -22.16 12.44 25.47
CA ILE A 602 -23.20 11.47 25.86
C ILE A 602 -24.47 12.20 26.30
N TRP A 603 -24.37 13.33 27.02
CA TRP A 603 -25.55 14.13 27.38
C TRP A 603 -26.29 14.67 26.15
N VAL A 604 -25.57 15.27 25.20
CA VAL A 604 -26.16 15.78 23.95
C VAL A 604 -26.80 14.65 23.14
N GLN A 605 -26.09 13.53 22.99
CA GLN A 605 -26.57 12.37 22.25
C GLN A 605 -27.79 11.71 22.89
N ALA A 606 -27.83 11.57 24.22
CA ALA A 606 -28.93 10.97 24.96
C ALA A 606 -30.26 11.72 24.75
N ASN A 607 -30.18 13.03 24.49
CA ASN A 607 -31.33 13.89 24.17
C ASN A 607 -31.77 13.85 22.69
N SER A 608 -31.16 13.00 21.85
CA SER A 608 -31.58 12.80 20.46
C SER A 608 -32.85 11.96 20.34
N VAL A 609 -33.82 12.44 19.56
CA VAL A 609 -35.08 11.74 19.25
C VAL A 609 -34.86 10.45 18.44
N GLU A 610 -33.76 10.36 17.69
CA GLU A 610 -33.43 9.22 16.83
C GLU A 610 -32.65 8.11 17.57
N ASN A 611 -32.56 8.15 18.90
CA ASN A 611 -31.93 7.06 19.65
C ASN A 611 -32.70 5.73 19.51
N THR A 612 -31.96 4.64 19.41
CA THR A 612 -32.45 3.25 19.48
C THR A 612 -31.91 2.57 20.73
N PRO A 613 -32.38 1.37 21.14
CA PRO A 613 -31.84 0.65 22.30
C PRO A 613 -30.33 0.37 22.14
N ALA A 614 -29.86 0.19 20.90
CA ALA A 614 -28.44 0.05 20.59
C ALA A 614 -27.62 1.31 20.91
N ASN A 615 -28.19 2.52 20.75
CA ASN A 615 -27.52 3.76 21.13
C ASN A 615 -27.39 3.88 22.65
N PHE A 616 -28.43 3.51 23.41
CA PHE A 616 -28.37 3.52 24.87
C PHE A 616 -27.36 2.48 25.41
N GLU A 617 -27.30 1.29 24.81
CA GLU A 617 -26.25 0.29 25.06
C GLU A 617 -24.84 0.84 24.76
N ALA A 618 -24.65 1.51 23.61
CA ALA A 618 -23.36 2.05 23.20
C ALA A 618 -22.88 3.24 24.08
N MET A 619 -23.80 4.13 24.47
CA MET A 619 -23.56 5.19 25.46
C MET A 619 -23.21 4.61 26.84
N ALA A 620 -23.92 3.56 27.28
CA ALA A 620 -23.64 2.85 28.53
C ALA A 620 -22.20 2.28 28.56
N ARG A 621 -21.77 1.61 27.48
CA ARG A 621 -20.39 1.10 27.36
C ARG A 621 -19.36 2.22 27.46
N SER A 622 -19.53 3.30 26.69
CA SER A 622 -18.58 4.43 26.67
C SER A 622 -18.52 5.15 28.03
N TYR A 623 -19.67 5.29 28.70
CA TYR A 623 -19.76 5.81 30.06
C TYR A 623 -19.00 4.93 31.06
N SER A 624 -19.24 3.62 31.04
CA SER A 624 -18.59 2.67 31.93
C SER A 624 -17.07 2.66 31.75
N ILE A 625 -16.60 2.72 30.51
CA ILE A 625 -15.18 2.90 30.19
C ILE A 625 -14.67 4.21 30.81
N ALA A 626 -15.34 5.34 30.54
CA ALA A 626 -14.94 6.64 31.08
C ALA A 626 -14.81 6.63 32.62
N VAL A 627 -15.78 6.04 33.32
CA VAL A 627 -15.81 5.87 34.78
C VAL A 627 -14.68 4.96 35.28
N LEU A 628 -14.39 3.85 34.61
CA LEU A 628 -13.27 2.98 35.01
C LEU A 628 -11.92 3.72 34.95
N PHE A 629 -11.71 4.54 33.92
CA PHE A 629 -10.50 5.38 33.80
C PHE A 629 -10.40 6.51 34.84
N THR A 630 -11.48 6.87 35.55
CA THR A 630 -11.38 7.84 36.66
C THR A 630 -10.74 7.22 37.90
N ARG A 631 -10.91 5.91 38.15
CA ARG A 631 -10.39 5.21 39.34
C ARG A 631 -8.86 5.28 39.46
N VAL A 632 -8.16 5.41 38.34
CA VAL A 632 -6.69 5.31 38.23
C VAL A 632 -5.98 6.65 38.55
N LYS A 633 -6.71 7.74 38.83
CA LYS A 633 -6.14 9.09 38.99
C LYS A 633 -6.32 9.67 40.39
N THR A 634 -5.31 10.43 40.84
CA THR A 634 -5.32 11.22 42.08
C THR A 634 -6.42 12.29 42.14
N SER A 635 -6.94 12.74 40.99
CA SER A 635 -8.09 13.65 40.88
C SER A 635 -9.38 12.97 40.42
N GLY A 636 -9.44 11.62 40.45
CA GLY A 636 -10.53 10.82 39.91
C GLY A 636 -11.92 11.13 40.49
N HIS A 637 -11.98 11.66 41.72
CA HIS A 637 -13.22 11.97 42.43
C HIS A 637 -14.03 13.08 41.75
N MET A 638 -13.36 14.08 41.15
CA MET A 638 -14.03 15.13 40.37
C MET A 638 -14.63 14.61 39.07
N ALA A 639 -14.02 13.60 38.45
CA ALA A 639 -14.55 12.99 37.23
C ALA A 639 -15.71 12.03 37.56
N LEU A 640 -15.58 11.20 38.61
CA LEU A 640 -16.66 10.35 39.13
C LEU A 640 -17.91 11.18 39.51
N ALA A 641 -17.72 12.38 40.05
CA ALA A 641 -18.80 13.32 40.35
C ALA A 641 -19.56 13.77 39.10
N ARG A 642 -18.85 14.17 38.04
CA ARG A 642 -19.46 14.53 36.76
C ARG A 642 -20.21 13.35 36.14
N SER A 643 -19.75 12.12 36.36
CA SER A 643 -20.49 10.90 35.99
C SER A 643 -21.83 10.79 36.74
N PHE A 644 -21.84 10.94 38.08
CA PHE A 644 -23.09 10.99 38.86
C PHE A 644 -24.01 12.14 38.43
N GLN A 645 -23.47 13.33 38.18
CA GLN A 645 -24.25 14.49 37.71
C GLN A 645 -24.90 14.23 36.34
N LEU A 646 -24.16 13.65 35.39
CA LEU A 646 -24.71 13.21 34.10
C LEU A 646 -25.88 12.26 34.32
N ALA A 647 -25.69 11.23 35.15
CA ALA A 647 -26.72 10.24 35.43
C ALA A 647 -27.98 10.85 36.06
N PHE A 648 -27.85 11.74 37.05
CA PHE A 648 -28.98 12.47 37.63
C PHE A 648 -29.66 13.43 36.63
N SER A 649 -28.90 14.08 35.74
CA SER A 649 -29.46 14.95 34.70
C SER A 649 -30.27 14.16 33.67
N LEU A 650 -29.76 13.02 33.20
CA LEU A 650 -30.50 12.15 32.28
C LEU A 650 -31.74 11.53 32.95
N ARG A 651 -31.66 11.21 34.24
CA ARG A 651 -32.79 10.74 35.05
C ARG A 651 -33.88 11.80 35.22
N SER A 652 -33.53 13.07 35.40
CA SER A 652 -34.55 14.13 35.48
C SER A 652 -35.21 14.39 34.11
N ILE A 653 -34.44 14.37 33.02
CA ILE A 653 -34.97 14.53 31.65
C ILE A 653 -35.89 13.36 31.25
N SER A 654 -35.61 12.12 31.68
CA SER A 654 -36.50 11.00 31.39
C SER A 654 -37.85 11.11 32.12
N LEU A 655 -37.91 11.80 33.26
CA LEU A 655 -39.12 11.97 34.06
C LEU A 655 -39.91 13.25 33.70
N ASP A 656 -39.27 14.23 33.05
CA ASP A 656 -39.90 15.48 32.60
C ASP A 656 -41.07 15.24 31.63
N GLN A 657 -42.28 15.61 32.05
CA GLN A 657 -43.50 15.45 31.26
C GLN A 657 -43.63 16.44 30.09
N GLU A 658 -42.93 17.58 30.16
CA GLU A 658 -42.91 18.61 29.10
C GLU A 658 -41.74 18.41 28.12
N GLY A 659 -40.93 17.37 28.34
CA GLY A 659 -39.74 17.05 27.55
C GLY A 659 -40.02 16.71 26.09
N ARG A 660 -39.07 17.06 25.21
CA ARG A 660 -39.16 16.84 23.74
C ARG A 660 -39.04 15.37 23.29
N LEU A 661 -38.82 14.43 24.21
CA LEU A 661 -38.59 13.03 23.92
C LEU A 661 -39.88 12.21 24.05
N GLN A 662 -40.08 11.26 23.13
CA GLN A 662 -41.18 10.30 23.18
C GLN A 662 -41.07 9.39 24.43
N PRO A 663 -42.20 8.99 25.06
CA PRO A 663 -42.22 8.07 26.20
C PRO A 663 -41.31 6.84 26.11
N SER A 664 -41.23 6.15 24.96
CA SER A 664 -40.34 4.99 24.76
C SER A 664 -38.87 5.34 24.96
N ARG A 665 -38.44 6.47 24.40
CA ARG A 665 -37.07 7.00 24.53
C ARG A 665 -36.79 7.46 25.95
N ARG A 666 -37.79 8.05 26.61
CA ARG A 666 -37.71 8.43 28.02
C ARG A 666 -37.59 7.21 28.95
N ARG A 667 -38.35 6.13 28.71
CA ARG A 667 -38.21 4.87 29.48
C ARG A 667 -36.79 4.30 29.33
N SER A 668 -36.28 4.20 28.09
CA SER A 668 -34.91 3.75 27.85
C SER A 668 -33.84 4.66 28.46
N LEU A 669 -34.06 5.98 28.44
CA LEU A 669 -33.18 6.97 29.09
C LEU A 669 -33.19 6.83 30.62
N PHE A 670 -34.34 6.53 31.23
CA PHE A 670 -34.44 6.23 32.66
C PHE A 670 -33.66 4.96 33.03
N THR A 671 -33.74 3.91 32.21
CA THR A 671 -32.96 2.68 32.39
C THR A 671 -31.45 2.94 32.23
N LEU A 672 -31.04 3.72 31.22
CA LEU A 672 -29.64 4.14 31.04
C LEU A 672 -29.14 4.95 32.27
N ALA A 673 -29.90 5.94 32.72
CA ALA A 673 -29.52 6.75 33.86
C ALA A 673 -29.41 5.92 35.16
N SER A 674 -30.32 4.97 35.36
CA SER A 674 -30.29 4.04 36.50
C SER A 674 -29.09 3.10 36.42
N TYR A 675 -28.74 2.59 35.23
CA TYR A 675 -27.48 1.86 35.01
C TYR A 675 -26.25 2.72 35.34
N MET A 676 -26.20 3.96 34.85
CA MET A 676 -25.10 4.88 35.10
C MET A 676 -24.90 5.13 36.61
N LEU A 677 -25.98 5.30 37.37
CA LEU A 677 -25.92 5.43 38.83
C LEU A 677 -25.38 4.16 39.51
N ILE A 678 -25.89 2.97 39.16
CA ILE A 678 -25.42 1.68 39.71
C ILE A 678 -23.94 1.46 39.40
N PHE A 679 -23.52 1.66 38.15
CA PHE A 679 -22.13 1.49 37.73
C PHE A 679 -21.18 2.47 38.44
N SER A 680 -21.62 3.71 38.64
CA SER A 680 -20.82 4.75 39.34
C SER A 680 -20.74 4.50 40.84
N ALA A 681 -21.82 4.01 41.45
CA ALA A 681 -21.82 3.54 42.82
C ALA A 681 -20.84 2.39 43.00
N ARG A 682 -20.83 1.43 42.07
CA ARG A 682 -19.92 0.28 42.10
C ARG A 682 -18.45 0.68 41.88
N ALA A 683 -18.16 1.49 40.86
CA ALA A 683 -16.80 1.99 40.61
C ALA A 683 -16.28 2.94 41.71
N GLY A 684 -17.19 3.68 42.35
CA GLY A 684 -16.94 4.55 43.49
C GLY A 684 -16.86 3.85 44.85
N ASN A 685 -17.12 2.55 44.93
CA ASN A 685 -17.32 1.78 46.17
C ASN A 685 -18.35 2.44 47.13
N PHE A 686 -19.59 2.59 46.66
CA PHE A 686 -20.76 3.08 47.39
C PHE A 686 -21.90 2.04 47.31
N PRO A 687 -21.75 0.85 47.91
CA PRO A 687 -22.67 -0.27 47.70
C PRO A 687 -24.10 0.00 48.15
N GLU A 688 -24.28 0.89 49.14
CA GLU A 688 -25.58 1.29 49.70
C GLU A 688 -26.52 1.96 48.68
N LEU A 689 -25.97 2.60 47.64
CA LEU A 689 -26.75 3.24 46.58
C LEU A 689 -27.39 2.22 45.62
N ILE A 690 -26.77 1.05 45.44
CA ILE A 690 -27.21 0.03 44.48
C ILE A 690 -28.64 -0.47 44.76
N PRO A 691 -29.01 -0.90 45.99
CA PRO A 691 -30.38 -1.32 46.29
C PRO A 691 -31.39 -0.16 46.17
N VAL A 692 -31.01 1.07 46.51
CA VAL A 692 -31.89 2.25 46.40
C VAL A 692 -32.23 2.56 44.94
N VAL A 693 -31.25 2.53 44.03
CA VAL A 693 -31.51 2.71 42.59
C VAL A 693 -32.33 1.53 42.04
N LYS A 694 -32.01 0.29 42.44
CA LYS A 694 -32.77 -0.90 42.04
C LYS A 694 -34.23 -0.91 42.49
N ALA A 695 -34.56 -0.30 43.63
CA ALA A 695 -35.95 -0.17 44.08
C ALA A 695 -36.82 0.61 43.06
N SER A 696 -36.22 1.48 42.24
CA SER A 696 -36.92 2.17 41.14
C SER A 696 -37.06 1.36 39.84
N LEU A 697 -36.48 0.15 39.79
CA LEU A 697 -36.47 -0.78 38.65
C LEU A 697 -37.24 -2.07 39.00
N THR A 698 -38.55 -1.92 39.15
CA THR A 698 -39.53 -2.99 39.40
C THR A 698 -39.96 -3.66 38.10
N ASP A 699 -40.65 -4.81 38.17
CA ASP A 699 -41.23 -5.50 37.00
C ASP A 699 -42.16 -4.62 36.13
N LYS A 700 -42.67 -3.50 36.67
CA LYS A 700 -43.50 -2.52 35.96
C LYS A 700 -42.71 -1.35 35.35
N THR A 701 -41.48 -1.11 35.82
CA THR A 701 -40.62 0.03 35.44
C THR A 701 -39.35 -0.38 34.69
N ILE A 702 -39.12 -1.68 34.47
CA ILE A 702 -38.07 -2.21 33.58
C ILE A 702 -38.43 -1.95 32.10
N ASP A 703 -37.43 -1.55 31.30
CA ASP A 703 -37.57 -1.38 29.86
C ASP A 703 -37.44 -2.75 29.15
N PRO A 704 -38.45 -3.23 28.40
CA PRO A 704 -38.37 -4.51 27.68
C PRO A 704 -37.23 -4.58 26.65
N TYR A 705 -36.73 -3.43 26.17
CA TYR A 705 -35.65 -3.39 25.17
C TYR A 705 -34.25 -3.18 25.76
N LEU A 706 -34.11 -2.94 27.08
CA LEU A 706 -32.81 -2.70 27.74
C LEU A 706 -32.69 -3.49 29.04
N LYS A 707 -31.79 -4.49 29.05
CA LYS A 707 -31.55 -5.36 30.20
C LYS A 707 -30.25 -5.01 30.92
N LEU A 708 -30.34 -4.92 32.25
CA LEU A 708 -29.18 -4.89 33.14
C LEU A 708 -28.57 -6.28 33.27
N VAL A 709 -27.26 -6.38 33.08
CA VAL A 709 -26.46 -7.61 33.20
C VAL A 709 -25.51 -7.44 34.39
N GLU A 710 -25.76 -8.19 35.47
CA GLU A 710 -24.89 -8.34 36.64
C GLU A 710 -24.41 -7.02 37.28
N ASP A 711 -25.20 -5.94 37.19
CA ASP A 711 -24.83 -4.58 37.62
C ASP A 711 -23.52 -4.04 36.99
N ALA A 712 -23.08 -4.66 35.89
CA ALA A 712 -21.82 -4.39 35.20
C ALA A 712 -22.01 -4.00 33.72
N GLY A 713 -23.13 -4.38 33.10
CA GLY A 713 -23.45 -4.05 31.71
C GLY A 713 -24.92 -3.66 31.50
N LEU A 714 -25.17 -2.93 30.42
CA LEU A 714 -26.50 -2.66 29.86
C LEU A 714 -26.52 -3.19 28.43
N GLN A 715 -27.48 -4.05 28.10
CA GLN A 715 -27.59 -4.72 26.81
C GLN A 715 -28.94 -4.44 26.15
N ALA A 716 -28.93 -4.12 24.85
CA ALA A 716 -30.16 -4.03 24.09
C ALA A 716 -30.71 -5.43 23.78
N VAL A 717 -31.96 -5.68 24.14
CA VAL A 717 -32.59 -6.99 23.95
C VAL A 717 -33.24 -7.03 22.57
N CYS A 718 -32.73 -7.90 21.70
CA CYS A 718 -33.34 -8.17 20.40
C CYS A 718 -34.39 -9.29 20.53
N VAL A 719 -35.50 -9.00 21.21
CA VAL A 719 -36.64 -9.93 21.26
C VAL A 719 -37.39 -9.86 19.93
N GLU A 720 -37.64 -11.00 19.30
CA GLU A 720 -38.74 -11.16 18.33
C GLU A 720 -40.07 -10.94 19.08
N SER A 721 -40.42 -9.68 19.25
CA SER A 721 -41.58 -9.21 19.98
C SER A 721 -42.51 -8.52 19.00
N ASP A 722 -43.82 -8.79 19.10
CA ASP A 722 -44.83 -8.22 18.20
C ASP A 722 -44.88 -6.69 18.27
N ILE A 723 -44.39 -6.10 19.37
CA ILE A 723 -44.34 -4.67 19.61
C ILE A 723 -42.98 -4.11 19.18
N LYS A 724 -42.98 -3.29 18.13
CA LYS A 724 -41.79 -2.58 17.65
C LYS A 724 -41.46 -1.38 18.58
N TYR A 725 -40.17 -1.16 18.86
CA TYR A 725 -39.73 -0.01 19.66
C TYR A 725 -40.15 1.34 19.05
N GLY A 726 -40.82 2.19 19.84
CA GLY A 726 -41.45 3.44 19.37
C GLY A 726 -42.70 3.26 18.51
N SER A 727 -43.34 2.08 18.54
CA SER A 727 -44.73 1.91 18.10
C SER A 727 -45.70 2.59 19.07
N LYS A 728 -46.95 2.84 18.66
CA LYS A 728 -47.95 3.49 19.55
C LYS A 728 -48.18 2.66 20.82
N GLU A 729 -48.20 1.35 20.65
CA GLU A 729 -48.35 0.34 21.70
C GLU A 729 -47.18 0.41 22.71
N ASP A 730 -45.95 0.62 22.22
CA ASP A 730 -44.77 0.85 23.06
C ASP A 730 -44.80 2.22 23.75
N GLU A 731 -45.21 3.29 23.06
CA GLU A 731 -45.33 4.63 23.67
C GLU A 731 -46.35 4.64 24.83
N ASP A 732 -47.51 4.01 24.65
CA ASP A 732 -48.53 3.88 25.70
C ASP A 732 -48.05 3.01 26.87
N ALA A 733 -47.32 1.92 26.58
CA ALA A 733 -46.71 1.09 27.62
C ALA A 733 -45.60 1.85 28.37
N ALA A 734 -44.80 2.64 27.66
CA ALA A 734 -43.73 3.45 28.24
C ALA A 734 -44.28 4.57 29.12
N LEU A 735 -45.35 5.24 28.72
CA LEU A 735 -46.00 6.26 29.53
C LEU A 735 -46.54 5.69 30.85
N LYS A 736 -47.22 4.53 30.79
CA LYS A 736 -47.69 3.80 31.99
C LYS A 736 -46.53 3.39 32.91
N SER A 737 -45.43 2.94 32.32
CA SER A 737 -44.21 2.55 33.03
C SER A 737 -43.57 3.75 33.75
N LEU A 738 -43.43 4.89 33.07
CA LEU A 738 -42.88 6.12 33.65
C LEU A 738 -43.76 6.69 34.79
N LEU A 739 -45.09 6.63 34.66
CA LEU A 739 -46.03 7.06 35.70
C LEU A 739 -46.03 6.14 36.94
N ALA A 740 -45.54 4.91 36.82
CA ALA A 740 -45.42 3.97 37.94
C ALA A 740 -44.15 4.17 38.79
N ILE A 741 -43.25 5.08 38.41
CA ILE A 741 -42.01 5.36 39.13
C ILE A 741 -42.31 6.25 40.34
N THR A 742 -42.33 5.66 41.54
CA THR A 742 -42.36 6.40 42.80
C THR A 742 -40.95 6.88 43.16
N LEU A 743 -40.78 8.19 43.33
CA LEU A 743 -39.46 8.81 43.50
C LEU A 743 -39.03 8.96 44.96
N ASP A 744 -37.73 8.77 45.19
CA ASP A 744 -36.99 9.38 46.30
C ASP A 744 -35.60 9.86 45.82
N ASP A 745 -35.61 10.58 44.70
CA ASP A 745 -34.39 11.11 44.07
C ASP A 745 -33.70 12.20 44.93
N LEU A 746 -34.41 12.79 45.90
CA LEU A 746 -33.84 13.70 46.91
C LEU A 746 -32.97 12.94 47.89
N HIS A 747 -33.50 11.89 48.56
CA HIS A 747 -32.71 11.05 49.46
C HIS A 747 -31.54 10.38 48.74
N LEU A 748 -31.73 9.96 47.48
CA LEU A 748 -30.65 9.39 46.67
C LEU A 748 -29.52 10.39 46.41
N LYS A 749 -29.84 11.66 46.08
CA LYS A 749 -28.84 12.73 45.94
C LYS A 749 -28.14 13.05 47.26
N GLU A 750 -28.88 13.18 48.35
CA GLU A 750 -28.33 13.41 49.69
C GLU A 750 -27.39 12.28 50.13
N THR A 751 -27.77 11.04 49.87
CA THR A 751 -26.95 9.85 50.16
C THR A 751 -25.64 9.85 49.36
N VAL A 752 -25.69 10.24 48.07
CA VAL A 752 -24.48 10.46 47.26
C VAL A 752 -23.61 11.57 47.86
N ILE A 753 -24.18 12.73 48.18
CA ILE A 753 -23.43 13.87 48.75
C ILE A 753 -22.75 13.47 50.06
N SER A 754 -23.45 12.80 50.97
CA SER A 754 -22.91 12.29 52.24
C SER A 754 -21.72 11.33 52.03
N HIS A 755 -21.86 10.39 51.09
CA HIS A 755 -20.81 9.44 50.72
C HIS A 755 -19.58 10.12 50.09
N PHE A 756 -19.76 11.17 49.29
CA PHE A 756 -18.65 11.96 48.74
C PHE A 756 -17.95 12.78 49.83
N MET A 757 -18.69 13.41 50.75
CA MET A 757 -18.13 14.21 51.84
C MET A 757 -17.34 13.39 52.86
N THR A 758 -17.86 12.23 53.25
CA THR A 758 -17.17 11.30 54.19
C THR A 758 -15.88 10.74 53.60
N LYS A 759 -15.88 10.42 52.30
CA LYS A 759 -14.76 9.78 51.61
C LYS A 759 -13.71 10.77 51.09
N PHE A 760 -14.11 11.96 50.67
CA PHE A 760 -13.26 12.96 50.03
C PHE A 760 -13.37 14.31 50.76
N LYS A 761 -12.65 14.44 51.88
CA LYS A 761 -12.67 15.58 52.84
C LYS A 761 -12.30 16.98 52.28
N LYS A 762 -12.22 17.17 50.96
CA LYS A 762 -11.94 18.44 50.28
C LYS A 762 -12.86 18.61 49.07
N LEU A 763 -14.10 19.01 49.30
CA LEU A 763 -15.04 19.47 48.28
C LEU A 763 -15.40 20.93 48.57
N SER A 764 -15.44 21.77 47.53
CA SER A 764 -15.78 23.21 47.61
C SER A 764 -17.27 23.41 47.91
N GLU A 765 -17.67 24.53 48.50
CA GLU A 765 -19.10 24.86 48.69
C GLU A 765 -19.85 25.00 47.35
N GLU A 766 -19.16 25.36 46.26
CA GLU A 766 -19.73 25.40 44.89
C GLU A 766 -20.30 24.05 44.43
N TRP A 767 -19.78 22.95 44.98
CA TRP A 767 -20.19 21.59 44.65
C TRP A 767 -21.60 21.26 45.16
N PHE A 768 -22.03 21.88 46.26
CA PHE A 768 -23.38 21.73 46.80
C PHE A 768 -24.43 22.42 45.92
N LEU A 769 -24.08 23.58 45.35
CA LEU A 769 -24.91 24.24 44.33
C LEU A 769 -24.98 23.40 43.03
N TRP A 770 -23.89 22.75 42.63
CA TRP A 770 -23.80 21.97 41.39
C TRP A 770 -24.66 20.70 41.33
N LEU A 771 -24.95 20.02 42.44
CA LEU A 771 -25.87 18.88 42.49
C LEU A 771 -27.35 19.29 42.69
N SER A 772 -27.57 20.53 43.16
CA SER A 772 -28.88 21.06 43.55
C SER A 772 -29.60 21.79 42.41
N VAL A 773 -28.88 22.35 41.44
CA VAL A 773 -29.45 23.19 40.36
C VAL A 773 -29.43 22.45 39.02
N HIS A 774 -30.54 22.52 38.28
CA HIS A 774 -30.58 22.15 36.86
C HIS A 774 -29.72 23.12 36.03
N TYR A 775 -28.44 22.78 35.81
CA TYR A 775 -27.60 23.45 34.81
C TYR A 775 -27.36 22.55 33.61
N GLN A 776 -27.50 23.13 32.41
CA GLN A 776 -27.08 22.50 31.17
C GLN A 776 -25.56 22.38 31.13
N LEU A 777 -25.06 21.23 30.68
CA LEU A 777 -23.64 21.03 30.38
C LEU A 777 -23.30 21.86 29.13
N HIS A 778 -22.66 23.01 29.34
CA HIS A 778 -22.20 23.93 28.31
C HIS A 778 -20.68 23.88 28.13
#